data_AF-A0A1I6QK87-F1
#
_entry.id   AF-A0A1I6QK87-F1
#
_cell.length_a   1.000
_cell.length_b   1.000
_cell.length_c   1.000
_cell.angle_alpha   90.00
_cell.angle_beta   90.00
_cell.angle_gamma   90.00
#
_symmetry.space_group_name_H-M   'P 1'
#
loop_
_entity.id
_entity.type
_entity.pdbx_description
1 polymer ?
#
loop_
_entity_poly.entity_id
_entity_poly.type
_entity_poly.pdbx_seq_one_letter_code
_entity_poly.pdbx_strand_id
1 'polypeptide(L)'
;MRLPLVIIGLGALIAAGSLVHLTQGTADVDVLNPDAQAAVILQSRLPRLLAAVLVGAALAVAGAVLQSVSRNIMAAPDTLAVSAGAHLAIVAVAAFGVSVPLLGMAGIAFVGGLAAALVVLGLSGGTAMARLVLAGTALALAMSSVTQMVLLLFSEETQGLFAWGAGSLSQNGLDGVTALAPVVLCALAGLLVLARKLDLIHLGDDHARTLGVHVGRIRLGAVALAVLMAASAVTLVGPIGFVGLAAPALVRLAANVVPGLHRHAALIPVSAMTGVVLLLGADVLLRAVVGAQGALEVPAGVVTTLLGVLFLIALARGLRVSRAVSEPPAAGARGSVSPGRFRLVLVSSVLVAALVVVASVLLGDRLLLLGDVVNWASGQAGPIVSNVMGNRVPRVLAALLAGAALALAGAAIQAVTRNPLAEPGILGTSGGAGVAAVAVITFAPGAGFWIQAGAAGVGAAIAAGLVFAVAARGGFAGERLVLIGFGVQAGTQALITLLITLTDPWNETKALTWLGGSTYGRLPEHLVPIALALLVAIPLLAGARSELDLLSLDDETPRVLGVPVPRARLLLLLCAVLLTGTAVAAVGVIAFVGLVAPHAARALVGRRHSRSLPVAALLGGVLVCAADAIGRSAIAPEQLPAGLITALIGTPYFLHLLRRTRA
;
A
#
# COMPACT_ATOMS: atom_id res chain seq x y z
N MET A 1 -6.19 -24.97 -32.54
CA MET A 1 -4.81 -24.59 -32.89
C MET A 1 -4.25 -23.38 -32.14
N ARG A 2 -5.04 -22.44 -31.60
CA ARG A 2 -4.49 -21.21 -30.97
C ARG A 2 -3.77 -21.43 -29.62
N LEU A 3 -4.28 -22.30 -28.76
CA LEU A 3 -3.66 -22.58 -27.45
C LEU A 3 -2.21 -23.14 -27.53
N PRO A 4 -1.91 -24.18 -28.33
CA PRO A 4 -0.53 -24.68 -28.43
C PRO A 4 0.43 -23.64 -29.02
N LEU A 5 -0.01 -22.77 -29.94
CA LEU A 5 0.80 -21.68 -30.47
C LEU A 5 1.20 -20.67 -29.38
N VAL A 6 0.28 -20.33 -28.47
CA VAL A 6 0.58 -19.45 -27.33
C VAL A 6 1.62 -20.09 -26.41
N ILE A 7 1.48 -21.39 -26.12
CA ILE A 7 2.43 -22.13 -25.27
C ILE A 7 3.81 -22.16 -25.92
N ILE A 8 3.89 -22.49 -27.21
CA ILE A 8 5.15 -22.52 -27.97
C ILE A 8 5.79 -21.13 -28.02
N GLY A 9 5.00 -20.08 -28.29
CA GLY A 9 5.48 -18.70 -28.33
C GLY A 9 6.04 -18.23 -26.98
N LEU A 10 5.34 -18.51 -25.88
CA LEU A 10 5.84 -18.22 -24.53
C LEU A 10 7.11 -19.03 -24.22
N GLY A 11 7.17 -20.30 -24.61
CA GLY A 11 8.35 -21.14 -24.43
C GLY A 11 9.57 -20.59 -25.18
N ALA A 12 9.38 -20.17 -26.44
CA ALA A 12 10.42 -19.52 -27.24
C ALA A 12 10.91 -18.21 -26.60
N LEU A 13 9.99 -17.40 -26.05
CA LEU A 13 10.34 -16.14 -25.40
C LEU A 13 11.10 -16.36 -24.08
N ILE A 14 10.72 -17.37 -23.30
CA ILE A 14 11.47 -17.77 -22.10
C ILE A 14 12.87 -18.26 -22.48
N ALA A 15 13.00 -19.10 -23.51
CA ALA A 15 14.30 -19.58 -23.97
C ALA A 15 15.20 -18.44 -24.46
N ALA A 16 14.66 -17.54 -25.29
CA ALA A 16 15.38 -16.36 -25.77
C ALA A 16 15.78 -15.43 -24.62
N GLY A 17 14.85 -15.13 -23.69
CA GLY A 17 15.13 -14.32 -22.52
C GLY A 17 16.17 -14.96 -21.59
N SER A 18 16.16 -16.28 -21.45
CA SER A 18 17.14 -17.02 -20.64
C SER A 18 18.53 -16.95 -21.24
N LEU A 19 18.63 -17.06 -22.58
CA LEU A 19 19.88 -16.91 -23.30
C LEU A 19 20.45 -15.50 -23.10
N VAL A 20 19.63 -14.46 -23.30
CA VAL A 20 20.03 -13.06 -23.07
C VAL A 20 20.42 -12.82 -21.61
N HIS A 21 19.68 -13.38 -20.66
CA HIS A 21 19.98 -13.27 -19.23
C HIS A 21 21.36 -13.86 -18.89
N LEU A 22 21.72 -15.01 -19.49
CA LEU A 22 23.01 -15.65 -19.26
C LEU A 22 24.16 -14.88 -19.90
N THR A 23 23.93 -14.22 -21.04
CA THR A 23 24.98 -13.46 -21.75
C THR A 23 25.15 -12.02 -21.23
N GLN A 24 24.10 -11.37 -20.70
CA GLN A 24 24.19 -10.04 -20.09
C GLN A 24 24.79 -10.06 -18.67
N GLY A 25 25.94 -9.41 -18.46
CA GLY A 25 26.52 -9.25 -17.12
C GLY A 25 27.78 -8.38 -17.05
N THR A 26 28.41 -8.37 -15.87
CA THR A 26 29.46 -7.43 -15.44
C THR A 26 30.87 -7.71 -15.96
N ALA A 27 31.06 -8.85 -16.62
CA ALA A 27 32.31 -9.23 -17.26
C ALA A 27 32.01 -9.50 -18.73
N ASP A 28 32.76 -8.83 -19.61
CA ASP A 28 32.90 -9.27 -20.99
C ASP A 28 33.50 -10.68 -20.97
N VAL A 29 32.91 -11.57 -21.76
CA VAL A 29 33.38 -12.95 -21.88
C VAL A 29 34.66 -12.91 -22.72
N ASP A 30 35.77 -12.57 -22.09
CA ASP A 30 37.10 -12.50 -22.70
C ASP A 30 37.70 -13.91 -22.86
N VAL A 31 38.08 -14.30 -24.07
CA VAL A 31 38.39 -15.70 -24.44
C VAL A 31 39.62 -16.27 -23.70
N LEU A 32 40.33 -15.45 -22.93
CA LEU A 32 41.62 -15.76 -22.31
C LEU A 32 41.55 -16.33 -20.88
N ASN A 33 40.40 -16.36 -20.21
CA ASN A 33 40.30 -16.91 -18.84
C ASN A 33 38.98 -17.67 -18.56
N PRO A 34 38.85 -18.92 -19.02
CA PRO A 34 37.60 -19.69 -18.97
C PRO A 34 37.12 -20.04 -17.54
N ASP A 35 38.04 -20.20 -16.57
CA ASP A 35 37.69 -20.68 -15.23
C ASP A 35 36.98 -19.61 -14.38
N ALA A 36 37.42 -18.36 -14.44
CA ALA A 36 36.78 -17.24 -13.75
C ALA A 36 35.38 -16.91 -14.33
N GLN A 37 35.19 -17.17 -15.63
CA GLN A 37 33.94 -16.91 -16.34
C GLN A 37 32.88 -17.98 -16.07
N ALA A 38 33.29 -19.25 -16.04
CA ALA A 38 32.43 -20.35 -15.62
C ALA A 38 31.90 -20.12 -14.19
N ALA A 39 32.75 -19.61 -13.29
CA ALA A 39 32.36 -19.28 -11.92
C ALA A 39 31.28 -18.18 -11.86
N VAL A 40 31.41 -17.08 -12.61
CA VAL A 40 30.38 -16.01 -12.64
C VAL A 40 29.05 -16.53 -13.19
N ILE A 41 29.09 -17.37 -14.23
CA ILE A 41 27.87 -17.96 -14.80
C ILE A 41 27.20 -18.90 -13.80
N LEU A 42 27.96 -19.81 -13.17
CA LEU A 42 27.42 -20.82 -12.26
C LEU A 42 27.03 -20.29 -10.89
N GLN A 43 27.76 -19.30 -10.36
CA GLN A 43 27.54 -18.79 -9.00
C GLN A 43 26.70 -17.52 -8.93
N SER A 44 26.52 -16.80 -10.04
CA SER A 44 25.73 -15.55 -10.05
C SER A 44 24.60 -15.57 -11.09
N ARG A 45 24.90 -15.84 -12.37
CA ARG A 45 23.90 -15.68 -13.44
C ARG A 45 22.85 -16.80 -13.48
N LEU A 46 23.28 -18.05 -13.33
CA LEU A 46 22.40 -19.22 -13.34
C LEU A 46 21.44 -19.25 -12.12
N PRO A 47 21.90 -19.06 -10.87
CA PRO A 47 20.99 -18.95 -9.73
C PRO A 47 19.94 -17.86 -9.90
N ARG A 48 20.35 -16.67 -10.36
CA ARG A 48 19.47 -15.53 -10.62
C ARG A 48 18.40 -15.86 -11.67
N LEU A 49 18.80 -16.53 -12.77
CA LEU A 49 17.89 -17.00 -13.81
C LEU A 49 16.87 -18.00 -13.25
N LEU A 50 17.34 -19.04 -12.55
CA LEU A 50 16.46 -20.08 -12.03
C LEU A 50 15.53 -19.53 -10.95
N ALA A 51 16.01 -18.60 -10.12
CA ALA A 51 15.16 -17.86 -9.18
C ALA A 51 14.08 -17.06 -9.91
N ALA A 52 14.42 -16.33 -10.97
CA ALA A 52 13.43 -15.58 -11.77
C ALA A 52 12.38 -16.52 -12.41
N VAL A 53 12.79 -17.68 -12.92
CA VAL A 53 11.86 -18.68 -13.45
C VAL A 53 10.95 -19.24 -12.35
N LEU A 54 11.52 -19.69 -11.25
CA LEU A 54 10.77 -20.31 -10.17
C LEU A 54 9.78 -19.32 -9.51
N VAL A 55 10.24 -18.12 -9.19
CA VAL A 55 9.45 -17.07 -8.54
C VAL A 55 8.41 -16.49 -9.49
N GLY A 56 8.76 -16.25 -10.75
CA GLY A 56 7.84 -15.75 -11.77
C GLY A 56 6.67 -16.72 -11.97
N ALA A 57 6.97 -18.02 -12.08
CA ALA A 57 5.96 -19.07 -12.13
C ALA A 57 5.12 -19.10 -10.85
N ALA A 58 5.76 -19.06 -9.68
CA ALA A 58 5.08 -19.22 -8.41
C ALA A 58 4.10 -18.09 -8.09
N LEU A 59 4.53 -16.84 -8.27
CA LEU A 59 3.68 -15.67 -8.05
C LEU A 59 2.50 -15.62 -9.03
N ALA A 60 2.74 -15.93 -10.31
CA ALA A 60 1.68 -15.92 -11.31
C ALA A 60 0.64 -17.02 -11.09
N VAL A 61 1.06 -18.22 -10.66
CA VAL A 61 0.15 -19.32 -10.30
C VAL A 61 -0.63 -18.99 -9.04
N ALA A 62 0.04 -18.50 -7.99
CA ALA A 62 -0.62 -18.05 -6.76
C ALA A 62 -1.69 -16.99 -7.09
N GLY A 63 -1.30 -15.99 -7.89
CA GLY A 63 -2.19 -14.98 -8.44
C GLY A 63 -3.40 -15.55 -9.17
N ALA A 64 -3.19 -16.45 -10.14
CA ALA A 64 -4.27 -17.04 -10.93
C ALA A 64 -5.32 -17.73 -10.03
N VAL A 65 -4.84 -18.49 -9.04
CA VAL A 65 -5.69 -19.21 -8.08
C VAL A 65 -6.42 -18.24 -7.14
N LEU A 66 -5.72 -17.25 -6.59
CA LEU A 66 -6.34 -16.23 -5.73
C LEU A 66 -7.40 -15.42 -6.47
N GLN A 67 -7.15 -15.04 -7.73
CA GLN A 67 -8.14 -14.38 -8.59
C GLN A 67 -9.36 -15.26 -8.87
N SER A 68 -9.16 -16.57 -9.06
CA SER A 68 -10.26 -17.50 -9.30
C SER A 68 -11.10 -17.74 -8.06
N VAL A 69 -10.45 -17.98 -6.91
CA VAL A 69 -11.10 -18.20 -5.62
C VAL A 69 -11.88 -16.97 -5.17
N SER A 70 -11.29 -15.79 -5.33
CA SER A 70 -11.91 -14.51 -4.97
C SER A 70 -12.82 -13.96 -6.06
N ARG A 71 -12.87 -14.57 -7.26
CA ARG A 71 -13.56 -14.02 -8.45
C ARG A 71 -13.24 -12.54 -8.68
N ASN A 72 -12.01 -12.13 -8.40
CA ASN A 72 -11.56 -10.74 -8.50
C ASN A 72 -10.19 -10.67 -9.18
N ILE A 73 -10.13 -9.97 -10.32
CA ILE A 73 -8.90 -9.81 -11.10
C ILE A 73 -7.80 -9.04 -10.35
N MET A 74 -8.16 -8.28 -9.30
CA MET A 74 -7.22 -7.53 -8.47
C MET A 74 -6.67 -8.34 -7.29
N ALA A 75 -7.13 -9.59 -7.10
CA ALA A 75 -6.55 -10.44 -6.06
C ALA A 75 -5.15 -10.90 -6.45
N ALA A 76 -4.22 -10.74 -5.53
CA ALA A 76 -2.83 -11.14 -5.63
C ALA A 76 -2.31 -11.43 -4.21
N PRO A 77 -1.17 -12.11 -4.05
CA PRO A 77 -0.58 -12.36 -2.73
C PRO A 77 -0.41 -11.08 -1.90
N ASP A 78 0.00 -9.97 -2.53
CA ASP A 78 0.18 -8.67 -1.89
C ASP A 78 -1.14 -8.08 -1.38
N THR A 79 -2.22 -8.22 -2.15
CA THR A 79 -3.53 -7.65 -1.79
C THR A 79 -4.26 -8.47 -0.72
N LEU A 80 -3.81 -9.70 -0.44
CA LEU A 80 -4.30 -10.54 0.66
C LEU A 80 -3.36 -10.54 1.88
N ALA A 81 -2.44 -9.58 1.97
CA ALA A 81 -1.44 -9.45 3.03
C ALA A 81 -0.46 -10.64 3.18
N VAL A 82 -0.43 -11.58 2.23
CA VAL A 82 0.43 -12.77 2.30
C VAL A 82 1.90 -12.35 2.28
N SER A 83 2.27 -11.52 1.31
CA SER A 83 3.64 -11.03 1.16
C SER A 83 4.06 -10.14 2.34
N ALA A 84 3.15 -9.30 2.83
CA ALA A 84 3.41 -8.44 3.99
C ALA A 84 3.62 -9.26 5.29
N GLY A 85 2.81 -10.31 5.50
CA GLY A 85 2.97 -11.22 6.64
C GLY A 85 4.26 -12.04 6.57
N ALA A 86 4.63 -12.51 5.38
CA ALA A 86 5.88 -13.22 5.16
C ALA A 86 7.10 -12.33 5.41
N HIS A 87 7.08 -11.10 4.87
CA HIS A 87 8.16 -10.11 5.07
C HIS A 87 8.29 -9.71 6.54
N LEU A 88 7.18 -9.40 7.21
CA LEU A 88 7.20 -9.06 8.64
C LEU A 88 7.77 -10.21 9.49
N ALA A 89 7.41 -11.46 9.20
CA ALA A 89 7.93 -12.61 9.94
C ALA A 89 9.46 -12.75 9.80
N ILE A 90 9.99 -12.57 8.58
CA ILE A 90 11.43 -12.59 8.32
C ILE A 90 12.14 -11.44 9.04
N VAL A 91 11.63 -10.21 8.90
CA VAL A 91 12.23 -9.02 9.54
C VAL A 91 12.19 -9.13 11.05
N ALA A 92 11.10 -9.64 11.64
CA ALA A 92 11.01 -9.86 13.07
C ALA A 92 12.04 -10.89 13.56
N VAL A 93 12.19 -12.02 12.86
CA VAL A 93 13.17 -13.05 13.23
C VAL A 93 14.60 -12.51 13.15
N ALA A 94 14.92 -11.76 12.09
CA ALA A 94 16.23 -11.13 11.94
C ALA A 94 16.51 -10.11 13.03
N ALA A 95 15.57 -9.19 13.29
CA ALA A 95 15.72 -8.12 14.27
C ALA A 95 15.92 -8.63 15.71
N PHE A 96 15.21 -9.69 16.10
CA PHE A 96 15.32 -10.26 17.44
C PHE A 96 16.40 -11.35 17.56
N GLY A 97 17.13 -11.64 16.49
CA GLY A 97 18.20 -12.67 16.49
C GLY A 97 17.69 -14.08 16.82
N VAL A 98 16.43 -14.40 16.53
CA VAL A 98 15.82 -15.68 16.90
C VAL A 98 16.19 -16.76 15.89
N SER A 99 17.03 -17.73 16.26
CA SER A 99 17.28 -18.88 15.39
C SER A 99 16.10 -19.85 15.42
N VAL A 100 15.51 -20.18 14.27
CA VAL A 100 14.47 -21.21 14.13
C VAL A 100 14.93 -22.32 13.18
N PRO A 101 15.84 -23.22 13.61
CA PRO A 101 16.54 -24.15 12.71
C PRO A 101 15.61 -25.11 11.99
N LEU A 102 14.49 -25.51 12.63
CA LEU A 102 13.55 -26.49 12.09
C LEU A 102 12.74 -25.95 10.89
N LEU A 103 12.41 -24.66 10.90
CA LEU A 103 11.58 -24.03 9.88
C LEU A 103 12.42 -23.42 8.75
N GLY A 104 13.62 -22.93 9.08
CA GLY A 104 14.40 -22.09 8.17
C GLY A 104 13.65 -20.83 7.75
N MET A 105 14.25 -20.03 6.86
CA MET A 105 13.64 -18.78 6.36
C MET A 105 12.32 -19.04 5.62
N ALA A 106 12.25 -20.16 4.89
CA ALA A 106 11.07 -20.55 4.12
C ALA A 106 9.87 -20.87 4.99
N GLY A 107 10.09 -21.64 6.06
CA GLY A 107 9.05 -21.97 7.02
C GLY A 107 8.56 -20.72 7.76
N ILE A 108 9.47 -19.81 8.14
CA ILE A 108 9.11 -18.53 8.79
C ILE A 108 8.22 -17.69 7.87
N ALA A 109 8.64 -17.48 6.62
CA ALA A 109 7.87 -16.73 5.63
C ALA A 109 6.49 -17.37 5.39
N PHE A 110 6.44 -18.70 5.27
CA PHE A 110 5.19 -19.44 5.07
C PHE A 110 4.24 -19.28 6.25
N VAL A 111 4.73 -19.42 7.48
CA VAL A 111 3.92 -19.23 8.70
C VAL A 111 3.38 -17.80 8.77
N GLY A 112 4.24 -16.80 8.53
CA GLY A 112 3.84 -15.38 8.52
C GLY A 112 2.78 -15.07 7.46
N GLY A 113 3.00 -15.53 6.22
CA GLY A 113 2.07 -15.34 5.11
C GLY A 113 0.75 -16.08 5.29
N LEU A 114 0.79 -17.31 5.82
CA LEU A 114 -0.40 -18.11 6.13
C LEU A 114 -1.22 -17.49 7.25
N ALA A 115 -0.57 -17.03 8.33
CA ALA A 115 -1.25 -16.33 9.41
C ALA A 115 -1.98 -15.08 8.90
N ALA A 116 -1.34 -14.26 8.07
CA ALA A 116 -1.97 -13.10 7.46
C ALA A 116 -3.16 -13.48 6.57
N ALA A 117 -3.00 -14.49 5.70
CA ALA A 117 -4.06 -14.98 4.83
C ALA A 117 -5.28 -15.50 5.62
N LEU A 118 -5.05 -16.25 6.69
CA LEU A 118 -6.11 -16.79 7.56
C LEU A 118 -6.85 -15.68 8.31
N VAL A 119 -6.14 -14.65 8.77
CA VAL A 119 -6.75 -13.46 9.36
C VAL A 119 -7.67 -12.78 8.34
N VAL A 120 -7.20 -12.53 7.11
CA VAL A 120 -8.00 -11.92 6.04
C VAL A 120 -9.23 -12.76 5.69
N LEU A 121 -9.07 -14.08 5.54
CA LEU A 121 -10.17 -15.00 5.25
C LEU A 121 -11.20 -15.01 6.39
N GLY A 122 -10.76 -15.12 7.64
CA GLY A 122 -11.61 -15.06 8.83
C GLY A 122 -12.34 -13.73 8.96
N LEU A 123 -11.70 -12.63 8.52
CA LEU A 123 -12.26 -11.27 8.48
C LEU A 123 -13.17 -10.98 7.29
N SER A 124 -13.16 -11.80 6.24
CA SER A 124 -14.05 -11.61 5.08
C SER A 124 -15.40 -12.35 5.19
N GLY A 125 -15.53 -13.37 6.05
CA GLY A 125 -16.81 -14.05 6.31
C GLY A 125 -17.36 -14.84 5.13
N GLY A 126 -16.53 -15.13 4.12
CA GLY A 126 -16.82 -16.11 3.08
C GLY A 126 -17.64 -15.64 1.86
N THR A 127 -18.28 -14.47 1.84
CA THR A 127 -19.29 -14.17 0.80
C THR A 127 -19.16 -12.86 0.01
N ALA A 128 -18.42 -11.83 0.44
CA ALA A 128 -18.20 -10.64 -0.43
C ALA A 128 -16.74 -10.45 -0.85
N MET A 129 -16.52 -10.52 -2.15
CA MET A 129 -15.20 -10.51 -2.80
C MET A 129 -14.48 -9.16 -2.67
N ALA A 130 -15.21 -8.06 -2.63
CA ALA A 130 -14.64 -6.73 -2.36
C ALA A 130 -14.09 -6.66 -0.93
N ARG A 131 -14.80 -7.21 0.08
CA ARG A 131 -14.38 -7.16 1.49
C ARG A 131 -13.08 -7.91 1.74
N LEU A 132 -12.83 -9.01 1.02
CA LEU A 132 -11.59 -9.78 1.14
C LEU A 132 -10.37 -8.94 0.75
N VAL A 133 -10.41 -8.29 -0.41
CA VAL A 133 -9.30 -7.45 -0.89
C VAL A 133 -9.09 -6.25 0.02
N LEU A 134 -10.17 -5.62 0.49
CA LEU A 134 -10.09 -4.45 1.38
C LEU A 134 -9.55 -4.80 2.78
N ALA A 135 -9.96 -5.94 3.35
CA ALA A 135 -9.40 -6.44 4.60
C ALA A 135 -7.92 -6.80 4.43
N GLY A 136 -7.58 -7.40 3.29
CA GLY A 136 -6.21 -7.76 2.93
C GLY A 136 -5.30 -6.54 2.78
N THR A 137 -5.71 -5.52 2.03
CA THR A 137 -4.90 -4.31 1.86
C THR A 137 -4.72 -3.55 3.18
N ALA A 138 -5.75 -3.46 4.02
CA ALA A 138 -5.64 -2.83 5.33
C ALA A 138 -4.69 -3.60 6.27
N LEU A 139 -4.80 -4.94 6.31
CA LEU A 139 -3.88 -5.77 7.10
C LEU A 139 -2.44 -5.66 6.57
N ALA A 140 -2.26 -5.63 5.24
CA ALA A 140 -0.95 -5.48 4.61
C ALA A 140 -0.29 -4.15 5.01
N LEU A 141 -1.03 -3.03 4.96
CA LEU A 141 -0.51 -1.72 5.39
C LEU A 141 -0.10 -1.71 6.87
N ALA A 142 -0.87 -2.38 7.73
CA ALA A 142 -0.53 -2.50 9.15
C ALA A 142 0.76 -3.30 9.35
N MET A 143 0.87 -4.45 8.69
CA MET A 143 2.06 -5.29 8.75
C MET A 143 3.27 -4.56 8.20
N SER A 144 3.15 -3.84 7.07
CA SER A 144 4.21 -2.98 6.55
C SER A 144 4.61 -1.86 7.52
N SER A 145 3.66 -1.31 8.28
CA SER A 145 3.97 -0.30 9.30
C SER A 145 4.74 -0.89 10.48
N VAL A 146 4.41 -2.12 10.90
CA VAL A 146 5.23 -2.86 11.88
C VAL A 146 6.60 -3.17 11.30
N THR A 147 6.70 -3.62 10.04
CA THR A 147 7.97 -3.91 9.39
C THR A 147 8.86 -2.67 9.37
N GLN A 148 8.34 -1.52 8.92
CA GLN A 148 9.09 -0.26 8.92
C GLN A 148 9.51 0.16 10.32
N MET A 149 8.69 -0.06 11.34
CA MET A 149 9.05 0.19 12.73
C MET A 149 10.23 -0.69 13.17
N VAL A 150 10.20 -1.98 12.86
CA VAL A 150 11.30 -2.90 13.20
C VAL A 150 12.58 -2.55 12.45
N LEU A 151 12.50 -2.21 11.17
CA LEU A 151 13.65 -1.75 10.38
C LEU A 151 14.27 -0.46 10.96
N LEU A 152 13.46 0.45 11.49
CA LEU A 152 13.93 1.69 12.11
C LEU A 152 14.56 1.47 13.50
N LEU A 153 14.03 0.54 14.29
CA LEU A 153 14.53 0.28 15.65
C LEU A 153 15.77 -0.62 15.67
N PHE A 154 15.87 -1.55 14.72
CA PHE A 154 16.93 -2.55 14.64
C PHE A 154 17.67 -2.40 13.31
N SER A 155 18.09 -1.17 12.98
CA SER A 155 18.66 -0.86 11.67
C SER A 155 19.98 -1.59 11.41
N GLU A 156 20.73 -1.93 12.46
CA GLU A 156 21.97 -2.69 12.36
C GLU A 156 21.69 -4.19 12.12
N GLU A 157 20.72 -4.77 12.82
CA GLU A 157 20.35 -6.18 12.68
C GLU A 157 19.56 -6.47 11.40
N THR A 158 18.91 -5.45 10.84
CA THR A 158 18.04 -5.57 9.66
C THR A 158 18.65 -4.98 8.38
N GLN A 159 19.97 -4.74 8.37
CA GLN A 159 20.68 -4.22 7.20
C GLN A 159 20.37 -5.04 5.94
N GLY A 160 20.06 -4.35 4.83
CA GLY A 160 19.73 -4.95 3.55
C GLY A 160 18.31 -5.54 3.43
N LEU A 161 17.58 -5.71 4.55
CA LEU A 161 16.21 -6.25 4.52
C LEU A 161 15.21 -5.28 3.90
N PHE A 162 15.47 -3.97 3.90
CA PHE A 162 14.66 -3.01 3.17
C PHE A 162 14.70 -3.25 1.65
N ALA A 163 15.90 -3.34 1.08
CA ALA A 163 16.09 -3.61 -0.35
C ALA A 163 15.59 -5.00 -0.74
N TRP A 164 15.82 -6.01 0.12
CA TRP A 164 15.23 -7.34 -0.04
C TRP A 164 13.69 -7.29 0.01
N GLY A 165 13.12 -6.47 0.89
CA GLY A 165 11.68 -6.21 1.01
C GLY A 165 11.03 -5.63 -0.25
N ALA A 166 11.83 -5.15 -1.20
CA ALA A 166 11.40 -4.68 -2.51
C ALA A 166 11.65 -5.67 -3.67
N GLY A 167 12.10 -6.90 -3.37
CA GLY A 167 12.25 -7.97 -4.34
C GLY A 167 13.62 -7.96 -5.05
N SER A 168 14.62 -8.67 -4.51
CA SER A 168 15.98 -8.75 -5.08
C SER A 168 16.36 -10.14 -5.56
N LEU A 169 16.70 -10.25 -6.85
CA LEU A 169 17.16 -11.49 -7.49
C LEU A 169 18.68 -11.70 -7.35
N SER A 170 19.45 -10.70 -6.87
CA SER A 170 20.92 -10.72 -6.89
C SER A 170 21.57 -11.51 -5.76
N GLN A 171 20.85 -11.79 -4.66
CA GLN A 171 21.42 -12.37 -3.43
C GLN A 171 21.22 -13.89 -3.29
N ASN A 172 20.78 -14.57 -4.35
CA ASN A 172 20.38 -15.98 -4.28
C ASN A 172 21.42 -16.91 -4.87
N GLY A 173 22.05 -17.74 -4.04
CA GLY A 173 22.80 -18.91 -4.49
C GLY A 173 21.87 -20.02 -5.01
N LEU A 174 22.45 -21.10 -5.55
CA LEU A 174 21.67 -22.25 -6.02
C LEU A 174 20.91 -22.95 -4.88
N ASP A 175 21.43 -22.90 -3.65
CA ASP A 175 20.88 -23.63 -2.50
C ASP A 175 19.43 -23.24 -2.19
N GLY A 176 19.10 -21.94 -2.27
CA GLY A 176 17.72 -21.48 -2.06
C GLY A 176 16.77 -21.99 -3.14
N VAL A 177 17.23 -22.00 -4.40
CA VAL A 177 16.45 -22.49 -5.55
C VAL A 177 16.25 -24.00 -5.46
N THR A 178 17.30 -24.77 -5.17
CA THR A 178 17.22 -26.23 -5.08
C THR A 178 16.39 -26.68 -3.88
N ALA A 179 16.43 -25.96 -2.77
CA ALA A 179 15.60 -26.23 -1.60
C ALA A 179 14.10 -25.93 -1.86
N LEU A 180 13.77 -24.84 -2.56
CA LEU A 180 12.39 -24.39 -2.74
C LEU A 180 11.71 -24.91 -4.01
N ALA A 181 12.47 -25.30 -5.04
CA ALA A 181 11.92 -25.83 -6.28
C ALA A 181 11.00 -27.05 -6.06
N PRO A 182 11.36 -28.07 -5.24
CA PRO A 182 10.47 -29.19 -4.97
C PRO A 182 9.15 -28.75 -4.33
N VAL A 183 9.20 -27.81 -3.37
CA VAL A 183 8.01 -27.29 -2.68
C VAL A 183 7.06 -26.59 -3.66
N VAL A 184 7.61 -25.73 -4.51
CA VAL A 184 6.87 -25.02 -5.57
C VAL A 184 6.27 -25.99 -6.59
N LEU A 185 7.02 -27.00 -7.03
CA LEU A 185 6.54 -28.00 -7.98
C LEU A 185 5.45 -28.89 -7.38
N CYS A 186 5.58 -29.32 -6.12
CA CYS A 186 4.55 -30.07 -5.41
C CYS A 186 3.27 -29.25 -5.23
N ALA A 187 3.39 -27.97 -4.88
CA ALA A 187 2.23 -27.09 -4.72
C ALA A 187 1.55 -26.80 -6.08
N LEU A 188 2.32 -26.61 -7.16
CA LEU A 188 1.81 -26.50 -8.52
C LEU A 188 1.05 -27.77 -8.93
N ALA A 189 1.61 -28.96 -8.68
CA ALA A 189 0.96 -30.23 -8.96
C ALA A 189 -0.37 -30.36 -8.18
N GLY A 190 -0.37 -30.00 -6.89
CA GLY A 190 -1.59 -29.96 -6.08
C GLY A 190 -2.66 -29.02 -6.64
N LEU A 191 -2.26 -27.84 -7.13
CA LEU A 191 -3.18 -26.88 -7.76
C LEU A 191 -3.72 -27.39 -9.10
N LEU A 192 -2.92 -28.11 -9.89
CA LEU A 192 -3.38 -28.76 -11.13
C LEU A 192 -4.38 -29.89 -10.85
N VAL A 193 -4.20 -30.65 -9.77
CA VAL A 193 -5.19 -31.64 -9.30
C VAL A 193 -6.51 -30.97 -8.91
N LEU A 194 -6.44 -29.77 -8.32
CA LEU A 194 -7.61 -28.97 -7.96
C LEU A 194 -8.25 -28.21 -9.14
N ALA A 195 -7.60 -28.14 -10.31
CA ALA A 195 -8.01 -27.29 -11.43
C ALA A 195 -9.48 -27.47 -11.83
N ARG A 196 -9.94 -28.72 -11.99
CA ARG A 196 -11.35 -29.00 -12.34
C ARG A 196 -12.32 -28.51 -11.26
N LYS A 197 -11.96 -28.61 -9.98
CA LYS A 197 -12.79 -28.13 -8.87
C LYS A 197 -12.80 -26.61 -8.80
N LEU A 198 -11.70 -25.95 -9.18
CA LEU A 198 -11.61 -24.50 -9.31
C LEU A 198 -12.46 -23.97 -10.47
N ASP A 199 -12.53 -24.69 -11.60
CA ASP A 199 -13.45 -24.38 -12.70
C ASP A 199 -14.92 -24.32 -12.20
N LEU A 200 -15.31 -25.29 -11.37
CA LEU A 200 -16.66 -25.35 -10.78
C LEU A 200 -16.94 -24.21 -9.81
N ILE A 201 -15.98 -23.86 -8.96
CA ILE A 201 -16.12 -22.73 -8.01
C ILE A 201 -16.23 -21.39 -8.75
N HIS A 202 -15.53 -21.24 -9.87
CA HIS A 202 -15.57 -20.02 -10.67
C HIS A 202 -16.97 -19.75 -11.25
N LEU A 203 -17.75 -20.80 -11.57
CA LEU A 203 -19.13 -20.71 -12.06
C LEU A 203 -20.13 -20.22 -11.00
N GLY A 204 -19.81 -20.38 -9.71
CA GLY A 204 -20.63 -19.92 -8.60
C GLY A 204 -20.69 -20.92 -7.44
N ASP A 205 -20.80 -20.41 -6.22
CA ASP A 205 -20.76 -21.23 -5.01
C ASP A 205 -21.95 -22.20 -4.91
N ASP A 206 -23.14 -21.78 -5.33
CA ASP A 206 -24.34 -22.63 -5.30
C ASP A 206 -24.28 -23.72 -6.36
N HIS A 207 -23.81 -23.40 -7.57
CA HIS A 207 -23.61 -24.35 -8.66
C HIS A 207 -22.53 -25.40 -8.33
N ALA A 208 -21.46 -25.00 -7.63
CA ALA A 208 -20.43 -25.92 -7.17
C ALA A 208 -20.95 -26.87 -6.08
N ARG A 209 -21.82 -26.38 -5.17
CA ARG A 209 -22.43 -27.20 -4.11
C ARG A 209 -23.38 -28.26 -4.66
N THR A 210 -24.19 -27.93 -5.67
CA THR A 210 -25.11 -28.90 -6.31
C THR A 210 -24.36 -30.01 -7.03
N LEU A 211 -23.15 -29.74 -7.54
CA LEU A 211 -22.26 -30.73 -8.16
C LEU A 211 -21.43 -31.53 -7.14
N GLY A 212 -21.74 -31.45 -5.84
CA GLY A 212 -21.11 -32.23 -4.77
C GLY A 212 -19.76 -31.72 -4.30
N VAL A 213 -19.36 -30.49 -4.67
CA VAL A 213 -18.08 -29.91 -4.25
C VAL A 213 -18.22 -29.18 -2.90
N HIS A 214 -17.42 -29.58 -1.91
CA HIS A 214 -17.28 -28.83 -0.67
C HIS A 214 -16.45 -27.55 -0.89
N VAL A 215 -17.13 -26.47 -1.33
CA VAL A 215 -16.52 -25.17 -1.67
C VAL A 215 -15.54 -24.68 -0.61
N GLY A 216 -15.89 -24.76 0.68
CA GLY A 216 -15.03 -24.29 1.77
C GLY A 216 -13.69 -25.03 1.86
N ARG A 217 -13.68 -26.36 1.73
CA ARG A 217 -12.45 -27.18 1.80
C ARG A 217 -11.56 -26.94 0.59
N ILE A 218 -12.15 -26.88 -0.61
CA ILE A 218 -11.39 -26.62 -1.83
C ILE A 218 -10.81 -25.21 -1.83
N ARG A 219 -11.59 -24.22 -1.37
CA ARG A 219 -11.13 -22.84 -1.21
C ARG A 219 -9.95 -22.76 -0.24
N LEU A 220 -10.07 -23.39 0.94
CA LEU A 220 -9.00 -23.41 1.93
C LEU A 220 -7.74 -24.07 1.38
N GLY A 221 -7.86 -25.25 0.75
CA GLY A 221 -6.72 -25.95 0.14
C GLY A 221 -6.06 -25.15 -0.98
N ALA A 222 -6.86 -24.55 -1.87
CA ALA A 222 -6.34 -23.71 -2.95
C ALA A 222 -5.62 -22.46 -2.43
N VAL A 223 -6.17 -21.80 -1.40
CA VAL A 223 -5.50 -20.65 -0.76
C VAL A 223 -4.23 -21.10 -0.04
N ALA A 224 -4.24 -22.21 0.70
CA ALA A 224 -3.05 -22.71 1.39
C ALA A 224 -1.91 -23.02 0.41
N LEU A 225 -2.21 -23.69 -0.71
CA LEU A 225 -1.24 -23.95 -1.77
C LEU A 225 -0.78 -22.67 -2.46
N ALA A 226 -1.68 -21.73 -2.76
CA ALA A 226 -1.30 -20.44 -3.33
C ALA A 226 -0.41 -19.61 -2.38
N VAL A 227 -0.69 -19.64 -1.08
CA VAL A 227 0.14 -19.02 -0.04
C VAL A 227 1.49 -19.70 0.04
N LEU A 228 1.56 -21.04 -0.06
CA LEU A 228 2.83 -21.76 -0.10
C LEU A 228 3.68 -21.36 -1.30
N MET A 229 3.08 -21.23 -2.49
CA MET A 229 3.76 -20.72 -3.69
C MET A 229 4.27 -19.29 -3.48
N ALA A 230 3.42 -18.40 -2.96
CA ALA A 230 3.78 -17.00 -2.73
C ALA A 230 4.85 -16.84 -1.63
N ALA A 231 4.75 -17.58 -0.53
CA ALA A 231 5.73 -17.55 0.54
C ALA A 231 7.08 -18.12 0.11
N SER A 232 7.08 -19.18 -0.72
CA SER A 232 8.32 -19.71 -1.31
C SER A 232 8.99 -18.67 -2.21
N ALA A 233 8.21 -17.96 -3.03
CA ALA A 233 8.69 -16.84 -3.83
C ALA A 233 9.26 -15.69 -2.97
N VAL A 234 8.52 -15.27 -1.93
CA VAL A 234 8.95 -14.21 -1.00
C VAL A 234 10.20 -14.62 -0.24
N THR A 235 10.34 -15.89 0.17
CA THR A 235 11.55 -16.37 0.85
C THR A 235 12.77 -16.24 -0.04
N LEU A 236 12.64 -16.63 -1.31
CA LEU A 236 13.76 -16.64 -2.22
C LEU A 236 14.16 -15.22 -2.61
N VAL A 237 13.21 -14.38 -3.01
CA VAL A 237 13.55 -13.10 -3.68
C VAL A 237 13.03 -11.89 -2.92
N GLY A 238 12.26 -12.07 -1.85
CA GLY A 238 11.47 -11.01 -1.23
C GLY A 238 10.16 -10.74 -1.96
N PRO A 239 9.32 -9.81 -1.46
CA PRO A 239 8.07 -9.43 -2.11
C PRO A 239 8.30 -8.82 -3.49
N ILE A 240 7.73 -9.45 -4.53
CA ILE A 240 7.73 -8.90 -5.89
C ILE A 240 6.32 -8.48 -6.26
N GLY A 241 6.15 -7.16 -6.46
CA GLY A 241 4.87 -6.57 -6.82
C GLY A 241 4.40 -6.98 -8.22
N PHE A 242 3.08 -7.00 -8.40
CA PHE A 242 2.37 -7.03 -9.69
C PHE A 242 2.52 -8.28 -10.56
N VAL A 243 3.55 -9.14 -10.41
CA VAL A 243 3.67 -10.37 -11.22
C VAL A 243 2.46 -11.28 -10.99
N GLY A 244 2.08 -11.50 -9.73
CA GLY A 244 0.88 -12.28 -9.36
C GLY A 244 -0.45 -11.61 -9.71
N LEU A 245 -0.45 -10.33 -10.08
CA LEU A 245 -1.65 -9.63 -10.54
C LEU A 245 -1.73 -9.63 -12.07
N ALA A 246 -0.66 -9.17 -12.73
CA ALA A 246 -0.62 -8.87 -14.16
C ALA A 246 -0.56 -10.14 -15.03
N ALA A 247 0.25 -11.14 -14.68
CA ALA A 247 0.38 -12.36 -15.48
C ALA A 247 -0.98 -13.08 -15.67
N PRO A 248 -1.69 -13.49 -14.61
CA PRO A 248 -2.99 -14.13 -14.77
C PRO A 248 -4.05 -13.21 -15.39
N ALA A 249 -3.99 -11.89 -15.14
CA ALA A 249 -4.90 -10.94 -15.76
C ALA A 249 -4.70 -10.86 -17.28
N LEU A 250 -3.46 -10.82 -17.77
CA LEU A 250 -3.13 -10.87 -19.19
C LEU A 250 -3.61 -12.17 -19.85
N VAL A 251 -3.41 -13.31 -19.19
CA VAL A 251 -3.87 -14.61 -19.69
C VAL A 251 -5.40 -14.66 -19.77
N ARG A 252 -6.12 -14.10 -18.80
CA ARG A 252 -7.59 -14.00 -18.85
C ARG A 252 -8.09 -13.09 -19.96
N LEU A 253 -7.42 -11.96 -20.20
CA LEU A 253 -7.76 -11.09 -21.33
C LEU A 253 -7.56 -11.82 -22.66
N ALA A 254 -6.49 -12.60 -22.79
CA ALA A 254 -6.23 -13.44 -23.96
C ALA A 254 -7.22 -14.61 -24.11
N ALA A 255 -7.83 -15.07 -23.01
CA ALA A 255 -8.80 -16.17 -23.03
C ALA A 255 -10.07 -15.84 -23.84
N ASN A 256 -10.37 -14.56 -24.04
CA ASN A 256 -11.45 -14.12 -24.94
C ASN A 256 -11.17 -14.45 -26.41
N VAL A 257 -9.90 -14.60 -26.80
CA VAL A 257 -9.44 -14.82 -28.18
C VAL A 257 -8.91 -16.24 -28.40
N VAL A 258 -8.47 -16.91 -27.32
CA VAL A 258 -7.86 -18.24 -27.33
C VAL A 258 -8.81 -19.26 -26.66
N PRO A 259 -9.51 -20.10 -27.45
CA PRO A 259 -10.41 -21.12 -26.91
C PRO A 259 -9.70 -22.09 -25.97
N GLY A 260 -10.35 -22.45 -24.87
CA GLY A 260 -9.86 -23.41 -23.87
C GLY A 260 -8.97 -22.81 -22.78
N LEU A 261 -8.47 -21.57 -22.95
CA LEU A 261 -7.60 -20.91 -21.96
C LEU A 261 -8.32 -20.52 -20.66
N HIS A 262 -9.65 -20.48 -20.68
CA HIS A 262 -10.49 -20.26 -19.49
C HIS A 262 -10.44 -21.43 -18.49
N ARG A 263 -10.08 -22.64 -18.92
CA ARG A 263 -10.01 -23.83 -18.05
C ARG A 263 -8.78 -23.73 -17.17
N HIS A 264 -8.92 -23.97 -15.87
CA HIS A 264 -7.81 -23.83 -14.91
C HIS A 264 -6.60 -24.71 -15.26
N ALA A 265 -6.84 -25.87 -15.88
CA ALA A 265 -5.77 -26.76 -16.35
C ALA A 265 -4.84 -26.11 -17.40
N ALA A 266 -5.36 -25.18 -18.21
CA ALA A 266 -4.57 -24.40 -19.16
C ALA A 266 -4.19 -23.02 -18.61
N LEU A 267 -5.09 -22.38 -17.85
CA LEU A 267 -4.87 -21.08 -17.24
C LEU A 267 -3.65 -21.09 -16.30
N ILE A 268 -3.51 -22.11 -15.45
CA ILE A 268 -2.45 -22.20 -14.45
C ILE A 268 -1.06 -22.28 -15.13
N PRO A 269 -0.76 -23.23 -16.03
CA PRO A 269 0.54 -23.29 -16.70
C PRO A 269 0.83 -22.06 -17.59
N VAL A 270 -0.16 -21.56 -18.32
CA VAL A 270 0.05 -20.38 -19.18
C VAL A 270 0.28 -19.12 -18.34
N SER A 271 -0.37 -18.99 -17.18
CA SER A 271 -0.08 -17.93 -16.21
C SER A 271 1.33 -18.07 -15.66
N ALA A 272 1.77 -19.28 -15.32
CA ALA A 272 3.13 -19.54 -14.87
C ALA A 272 4.17 -19.06 -15.90
N MET A 273 4.03 -19.48 -17.16
CA MET A 273 4.92 -19.05 -18.25
C MET A 273 4.90 -17.54 -18.47
N THR A 274 3.71 -16.92 -18.42
CA THR A 274 3.58 -15.45 -18.53
C THR A 274 4.28 -14.74 -17.36
N GLY A 275 4.19 -15.29 -16.15
CA GLY A 275 4.89 -14.79 -14.97
C GLY A 275 6.41 -14.85 -15.12
N VAL A 276 6.94 -15.97 -15.63
CA VAL A 276 8.36 -16.11 -15.97
C VAL A 276 8.78 -15.04 -16.97
N VAL A 277 8.02 -14.85 -18.06
CA VAL A 277 8.30 -13.83 -19.07
C VAL A 277 8.34 -12.43 -18.47
N LEU A 278 7.37 -12.08 -17.63
CA LEU A 278 7.32 -10.74 -17.01
C LEU A 278 8.50 -10.50 -16.08
N LEU A 279 8.83 -11.45 -15.21
CA LEU A 279 9.91 -11.29 -14.24
C LEU A 279 11.29 -11.33 -14.92
N LEU A 280 11.50 -12.30 -15.81
CA LEU A 280 12.74 -12.43 -16.58
C LEU A 280 12.97 -11.22 -17.50
N GLY A 281 11.91 -10.79 -18.19
CA GLY A 281 11.95 -9.61 -19.05
C GLY A 281 12.25 -8.33 -18.27
N ALA A 282 11.67 -8.17 -17.07
CA ALA A 282 11.97 -7.05 -16.19
C ALA A 282 13.44 -7.04 -15.75
N ASP A 283 13.99 -8.20 -15.37
CA ASP A 283 15.39 -8.32 -14.93
C ASP A 283 16.41 -8.09 -16.07
N VAL A 284 16.11 -8.57 -17.27
CA VAL A 284 16.90 -8.30 -18.49
C VAL A 284 16.82 -6.83 -18.88
N LEU A 285 15.63 -6.23 -18.86
CA LEU A 285 15.45 -4.80 -19.18
C LEU A 285 16.17 -3.91 -18.18
N LEU A 286 16.12 -4.24 -16.88
CA LEU A 286 16.85 -3.53 -15.84
C LEU A 286 18.36 -3.48 -16.15
N ARG A 287 18.95 -4.64 -16.45
CA ARG A 287 20.38 -4.73 -16.80
C ARG A 287 20.73 -3.96 -18.07
N ALA A 288 19.85 -3.95 -19.05
CA ALA A 288 20.06 -3.20 -20.29
C ALA A 288 20.05 -1.68 -20.07
N VAL A 289 19.26 -1.17 -19.12
CA VAL A 289 19.11 0.27 -18.86
C VAL A 289 20.13 0.80 -17.86
N VAL A 290 20.35 0.08 -16.75
CA VAL A 290 21.20 0.55 -15.63
C VAL A 290 22.64 0.03 -15.74
N GLY A 291 22.87 -0.93 -16.64
CA GLY A 291 24.15 -1.65 -16.74
C GLY A 291 24.23 -2.79 -15.72
N ALA A 292 25.13 -3.73 -15.97
CA ALA A 292 25.17 -4.98 -15.21
C ALA A 292 25.62 -4.80 -13.74
N GLN A 293 26.47 -3.81 -13.45
CA GLN A 293 26.96 -3.54 -12.09
C GLN A 293 25.85 -2.89 -11.25
N GLY A 294 25.24 -1.81 -11.74
CA GLY A 294 24.12 -1.16 -11.03
C GLY A 294 22.86 -2.04 -10.91
N ALA A 295 22.67 -3.02 -11.80
CA ALA A 295 21.59 -4.00 -11.68
C ALA A 295 21.77 -5.05 -10.56
N LEU A 296 22.93 -5.07 -9.89
CA LEU A 296 23.10 -5.82 -8.63
C LEU A 296 22.50 -5.07 -7.44
N GLU A 297 22.50 -3.74 -7.50
CA GLU A 297 22.03 -2.84 -6.44
C GLU A 297 20.52 -2.56 -6.57
N VAL A 298 19.98 -2.56 -7.79
CA VAL A 298 18.54 -2.31 -8.03
C VAL A 298 17.71 -3.60 -7.84
N PRO A 299 16.72 -3.62 -6.92
CA PRO A 299 15.81 -4.75 -6.77
C PRO A 299 14.94 -4.94 -8.03
N ALA A 300 14.85 -6.18 -8.54
CA ALA A 300 14.03 -6.51 -9.70
C ALA A 300 12.52 -6.25 -9.48
N GLY A 301 12.07 -6.26 -8.21
CA GLY A 301 10.70 -5.93 -7.83
C GLY A 301 10.32 -4.47 -8.12
N VAL A 302 11.29 -3.55 -8.15
CA VAL A 302 11.07 -2.14 -8.56
C VAL A 302 10.62 -2.09 -10.03
N VAL A 303 11.33 -2.79 -10.92
CA VAL A 303 11.09 -2.75 -12.37
C VAL A 303 9.78 -3.45 -12.71
N THR A 304 9.52 -4.61 -12.12
CA THR A 304 8.24 -5.32 -12.29
C THR A 304 7.06 -4.49 -11.79
N THR A 305 7.22 -3.75 -10.70
CA THR A 305 6.20 -2.81 -10.20
C THR A 305 5.96 -1.69 -11.21
N LEU A 306 7.00 -1.05 -11.75
CA LEU A 306 6.85 0.00 -12.77
C LEU A 306 6.13 -0.52 -14.03
N LEU A 307 6.48 -1.71 -14.52
CA LEU A 307 5.78 -2.37 -15.64
C LEU A 307 4.32 -2.69 -15.28
N GLY A 308 4.08 -3.18 -14.06
CA GLY A 308 2.76 -3.48 -13.52
C GLY A 308 1.85 -2.25 -13.42
N VAL A 309 2.41 -1.08 -13.10
CA VAL A 309 1.69 0.19 -13.07
C VAL A 309 1.22 0.60 -14.46
N LEU A 310 2.09 0.47 -15.47
CA LEU A 310 1.69 0.72 -16.87
C LEU A 310 0.55 -0.21 -17.29
N PHE A 311 0.63 -1.49 -16.90
CA PHE A 311 -0.45 -2.46 -17.13
C PHE A 311 -1.76 -2.06 -16.43
N LEU A 312 -1.73 -1.71 -15.14
CA LEU A 312 -2.93 -1.30 -14.41
C LEU A 312 -3.57 -0.04 -15.00
N ILE A 313 -2.77 0.94 -15.41
CA ILE A 313 -3.28 2.16 -16.04
C ILE A 313 -3.91 1.83 -17.40
N ALA A 314 -3.30 0.94 -18.20
CA ALA A 314 -3.86 0.47 -19.46
C ALA A 314 -5.20 -0.25 -19.24
N LEU A 315 -5.26 -1.13 -18.24
CA LEU A 315 -6.49 -1.83 -17.84
C LEU A 315 -7.57 -0.83 -17.40
N ALA A 316 -7.22 0.16 -16.58
CA ALA A 316 -8.14 1.20 -16.11
C ALA A 316 -8.76 2.03 -17.24
N ARG A 317 -8.01 2.23 -18.33
CA ARG A 317 -8.51 2.90 -19.55
C ARG A 317 -9.48 2.02 -20.34
N GLY A 318 -9.21 0.72 -20.39
CA GLY A 318 -10.02 -0.28 -21.11
C GLY A 318 -11.28 -0.73 -20.38
N LEU A 319 -11.36 -0.53 -19.05
CA LEU A 319 -12.58 -0.77 -18.27
C LEU A 319 -13.68 0.14 -18.79
N ARG A 320 -14.63 -0.47 -19.53
CA ARG A 320 -15.99 0.07 -19.65
C ARG A 320 -16.54 -0.02 -18.25
N VAL A 321 -16.76 1.13 -17.61
CA VAL A 321 -17.49 1.19 -16.34
C VAL A 321 -18.85 0.59 -16.64
N SER A 322 -19.02 -0.69 -16.31
CA SER A 322 -20.34 -1.29 -16.29
C SER A 322 -21.11 -0.40 -15.34
N ARG A 323 -22.20 0.19 -15.82
CA ARG A 323 -23.26 0.75 -14.99
C ARG A 323 -23.92 -0.40 -14.25
N ALA A 324 -23.14 -1.18 -13.49
CA ALA A 324 -23.69 -2.03 -12.48
C ALA A 324 -24.49 -1.07 -11.64
N VAL A 325 -25.80 -1.31 -11.59
CA VAL A 325 -26.68 -0.76 -10.57
C VAL A 325 -25.97 -1.11 -9.29
N SER A 326 -25.18 -0.16 -8.77
CA SER A 326 -24.64 -0.29 -7.43
C SER A 326 -25.89 -0.51 -6.61
N GLU A 327 -25.98 -1.67 -5.94
CA GLU A 327 -27.05 -1.86 -4.98
C GLU A 327 -27.10 -0.56 -4.17
N PRO A 328 -28.25 0.15 -4.14
CA PRO A 328 -28.37 1.35 -3.35
C PRO A 328 -27.85 0.95 -1.97
N PRO A 329 -26.84 1.67 -1.42
CA PRO A 329 -26.09 1.20 -0.26
C PRO A 329 -27.08 0.62 0.74
N ALA A 330 -26.95 -0.69 0.98
CA ALA A 330 -27.98 -1.50 1.62
C ALA A 330 -28.57 -0.73 2.79
N ALA A 331 -29.90 -0.62 2.74
CA ALA A 331 -30.73 0.14 3.64
C ALA A 331 -30.25 0.03 5.09
N GLY A 332 -29.76 1.16 5.60
CA GLY A 332 -29.22 1.30 6.95
C GLY A 332 -29.29 2.76 7.39
N ALA A 333 -30.52 3.20 7.67
CA ALA A 333 -30.90 4.45 8.31
C ALA A 333 -30.61 5.76 7.56
N ARG A 334 -31.69 6.29 6.95
CA ARG A 334 -32.06 7.72 7.00
C ARG A 334 -32.24 8.21 8.45
N GLY A 335 -31.29 7.92 9.33
CA GLY A 335 -31.30 8.39 10.70
C GLY A 335 -30.82 9.82 10.70
N SER A 336 -31.75 10.78 10.59
CA SER A 336 -31.44 12.15 10.98
C SER A 336 -31.01 12.10 12.44
N VAL A 337 -29.71 12.25 12.70
CA VAL A 337 -29.22 12.39 14.06
C VAL A 337 -29.88 13.65 14.64
N SER A 338 -30.46 13.55 15.84
CA SER A 338 -31.11 14.71 16.44
C SER A 338 -30.09 15.86 16.62
N PRO A 339 -30.50 17.14 16.51
CA PRO A 339 -29.60 18.26 16.77
C PRO A 339 -28.94 18.18 18.16
N GLY A 340 -29.63 17.61 19.15
CA GLY A 340 -29.10 17.35 20.48
C GLY A 340 -27.93 16.36 20.48
N ARG A 341 -28.09 15.20 19.82
CA ARG A 341 -27.01 14.22 19.67
C ARG A 341 -25.81 14.78 18.91
N PHE A 342 -26.04 15.55 17.85
CA PHE A 342 -24.95 16.23 17.12
C PHE A 342 -24.17 17.18 18.02
N ARG A 343 -24.84 18.05 18.77
CA ARG A 343 -24.19 18.97 19.72
C ARG A 343 -23.41 18.22 20.79
N LEU A 344 -23.98 17.15 21.35
CA LEU A 344 -23.29 16.30 22.33
C LEU A 344 -22.01 15.71 21.74
N VAL A 345 -22.08 15.11 20.55
CA VAL A 345 -20.90 14.52 19.90
C VAL A 345 -19.87 15.61 19.62
N LEU A 346 -20.27 16.75 19.06
CA LEU A 346 -19.36 17.86 18.78
C LEU A 346 -18.63 18.36 20.04
N VAL A 347 -19.38 18.62 21.12
CA VAL A 347 -18.81 19.05 22.41
C VAL A 347 -17.89 17.96 22.96
N SER A 348 -18.29 16.70 22.93
CA SER A 348 -17.44 15.60 23.38
C SER A 348 -16.15 15.48 22.55
N SER A 349 -16.22 15.65 21.23
CA SER A 349 -15.03 15.65 20.35
C SER A 349 -14.10 16.83 20.64
N VAL A 350 -14.64 18.02 20.93
CA VAL A 350 -13.85 19.18 21.35
C VAL A 350 -13.18 18.93 22.69
N LEU A 351 -13.90 18.38 23.68
CA LEU A 351 -13.35 18.04 24.99
C LEU A 351 -12.26 16.97 24.90
N VAL A 352 -12.46 15.93 24.09
CA VAL A 352 -11.45 14.90 23.83
C VAL A 352 -10.23 15.50 23.13
N ALA A 353 -10.42 16.39 22.15
CA ALA A 353 -9.32 17.09 21.50
C ALA A 353 -8.52 17.95 22.49
N ALA A 354 -9.20 18.72 23.34
CA ALA A 354 -8.54 19.51 24.39
C ALA A 354 -7.76 18.61 25.38
N LEU A 355 -8.38 17.51 25.83
CA LEU A 355 -7.75 16.55 26.73
C LEU A 355 -6.50 15.93 26.11
N VAL A 356 -6.58 15.49 24.85
CA VAL A 356 -5.45 14.89 24.15
C VAL A 356 -4.34 15.92 23.91
N VAL A 357 -4.67 17.17 23.55
CA VAL A 357 -3.66 18.24 23.43
C VAL A 357 -2.94 18.48 24.76
N VAL A 358 -3.70 18.61 25.87
CA VAL A 358 -3.11 18.77 27.20
C VAL A 358 -2.24 17.57 27.55
N ALA A 359 -2.74 16.34 27.36
CA ALA A 359 -1.97 15.13 27.60
C ALA A 359 -0.69 15.07 26.76
N SER A 360 -0.74 15.40 25.47
CA SER A 360 0.42 15.38 24.57
C SER A 360 1.49 16.42 24.91
N VAL A 361 1.11 17.55 25.49
CA VAL A 361 2.06 18.56 26.01
C VAL A 361 2.76 18.03 27.27
N LEU A 362 2.01 17.39 28.16
CA LEU A 362 2.51 16.91 29.46
C LEU A 362 3.32 15.62 29.35
N LEU A 363 2.87 14.66 28.53
CA LEU A 363 3.45 13.32 28.34
C LEU A 363 4.52 13.31 27.25
N GLY A 364 5.60 12.55 27.45
CA GLY A 364 6.66 12.32 26.47
C GLY A 364 7.97 11.88 27.11
N ASP A 365 9.09 12.25 26.49
CA ASP A 365 10.46 12.03 27.00
C ASP A 365 10.71 12.54 28.43
N ARG A 366 9.95 13.55 28.85
CA ARG A 366 9.88 14.03 30.23
C ARG A 366 8.44 14.31 30.62
N LEU A 367 8.04 13.89 31.81
CA LEU A 367 6.75 14.28 32.36
C LEU A 367 6.80 15.73 32.82
N LEU A 368 5.87 16.55 32.33
CA LEU A 368 5.65 17.91 32.81
C LEU A 368 4.36 17.97 33.62
N LEU A 369 4.30 18.90 34.57
CA LEU A 369 3.10 19.20 35.33
C LEU A 369 2.39 20.42 34.73
N LEU A 370 1.10 20.61 35.08
CA LEU A 370 0.36 21.79 34.63
C LEU A 370 1.02 23.10 35.09
N GLY A 371 1.65 23.10 36.27
CA GLY A 371 2.41 24.26 36.76
C GLY A 371 3.56 24.65 35.83
N ASP A 372 4.25 23.69 35.22
CA ASP A 372 5.34 23.96 34.27
C ASP A 372 4.83 24.63 33.01
N VAL A 373 3.65 24.22 32.53
CA VAL A 373 2.98 24.84 31.36
C VAL A 373 2.57 26.27 31.67
N VAL A 374 2.03 26.53 32.87
CA VAL A 374 1.66 27.89 33.30
C VAL A 374 2.89 28.77 33.47
N ASN A 375 3.96 28.25 34.07
CA ASN A 375 5.24 28.96 34.21
C ASN A 375 5.84 29.28 32.84
N TRP A 376 5.74 28.37 31.87
CA TRP A 376 6.21 28.61 30.51
C TRP A 376 5.38 29.69 29.80
N ALA A 377 4.05 29.58 29.87
CA ALA A 377 3.13 30.54 29.26
C ALA A 377 3.27 31.95 29.86
N SER A 378 3.65 32.06 31.14
CA SER A 378 3.91 33.33 31.82
C SER A 378 5.36 33.85 31.66
N GLY A 379 6.23 33.13 30.94
CA GLY A 379 7.63 33.50 30.74
C GLY A 379 8.53 33.28 31.96
N GLN A 380 8.07 32.55 32.98
CA GLN A 380 8.76 32.28 34.25
C GLN A 380 9.44 30.90 34.28
N ALA A 381 9.26 30.08 33.25
CA ALA A 381 9.85 28.75 33.18
C ALA A 381 11.38 28.80 33.02
N GLY A 382 12.08 27.92 33.75
CA GLY A 382 13.51 27.72 33.59
C GLY A 382 13.90 27.17 32.20
N PRO A 383 15.20 27.18 31.84
CA PRO A 383 15.68 26.87 30.49
C PRO A 383 15.26 25.49 29.97
N ILE A 384 15.20 24.50 30.86
CA ILE A 384 14.81 23.13 30.52
C ILE A 384 13.35 23.07 30.07
N VAL A 385 12.42 23.57 30.91
CA VAL A 385 10.98 23.57 30.60
C VAL A 385 10.72 24.39 29.36
N SER A 386 11.40 25.52 29.21
CA SER A 386 11.29 26.38 28.03
C SER A 386 11.76 25.70 26.74
N ASN A 387 12.87 24.95 26.77
CA ASN A 387 13.34 24.18 25.62
C ASN A 387 12.38 23.03 25.27
N VAL A 388 11.93 22.28 26.28
CA VAL A 388 11.00 21.17 26.10
C VAL A 388 9.67 21.66 25.52
N MET A 389 9.09 22.73 26.07
CA MET A 389 7.85 23.33 25.57
C MET A 389 8.03 23.94 24.18
N GLY A 390 9.17 24.60 23.92
CA GLY A 390 9.52 25.15 22.61
C GLY A 390 9.55 24.09 21.50
N ASN A 391 9.91 22.84 21.82
CA ASN A 391 9.87 21.72 20.88
C ASN A 391 8.52 20.98 20.87
N ARG A 392 7.84 20.86 22.02
CA ARG A 392 6.58 20.09 22.14
C ARG A 392 5.38 20.82 21.58
N VAL A 393 5.21 22.10 21.85
CA VAL A 393 4.01 22.83 21.43
C VAL A 393 3.88 22.86 19.90
N PRO A 394 4.91 23.22 19.12
CA PRO A 394 4.81 23.20 17.67
C PRO A 394 4.57 21.79 17.11
N ARG A 395 5.15 20.77 17.75
CA ARG A 395 4.94 19.37 17.40
C ARG A 395 3.49 18.91 17.60
N VAL A 396 2.90 19.22 18.75
CA VAL A 396 1.49 18.92 19.06
C VAL A 396 0.55 19.62 18.09
N LEU A 397 0.84 20.89 17.78
CA LEU A 397 0.08 21.66 16.79
C LEU A 397 0.24 21.07 15.38
N ALA A 398 1.43 20.64 14.98
CA ALA A 398 1.67 19.95 13.71
C ALA A 398 0.79 18.70 13.58
N ALA A 399 0.77 17.87 14.62
CA ALA A 399 -0.05 16.66 14.67
C ALA A 399 -1.55 16.98 14.52
N LEU A 400 -2.04 17.98 15.28
CA LEU A 400 -3.44 18.39 15.26
C LEU A 400 -3.86 18.92 13.87
N LEU A 401 -3.08 19.83 13.30
CA LEU A 401 -3.36 20.44 11.99
C LEU A 401 -3.26 19.42 10.86
N ALA A 402 -2.22 18.56 10.87
CA ALA A 402 -2.05 17.51 9.87
C ALA A 402 -3.19 16.49 9.94
N GLY A 403 -3.58 16.08 11.14
CA GLY A 403 -4.71 15.19 11.35
C GLY A 403 -6.04 15.76 10.83
N ALA A 404 -6.31 17.04 11.12
CA ALA A 404 -7.50 17.72 10.61
C ALA A 404 -7.48 17.85 9.08
N ALA A 405 -6.36 18.25 8.49
CA ALA A 405 -6.21 18.39 7.04
C ALA A 405 -6.41 17.07 6.30
N LEU A 406 -5.77 15.99 6.77
CA LEU A 406 -5.90 14.65 6.18
C LEU A 406 -7.31 14.09 6.33
N ALA A 407 -7.99 14.34 7.45
CA ALA A 407 -9.37 13.92 7.65
C ALA A 407 -10.36 14.65 6.73
N LEU A 408 -10.18 15.97 6.53
CA LEU A 408 -10.98 16.77 5.60
C LEU A 408 -10.73 16.37 4.15
N ALA A 409 -9.47 16.16 3.76
CA ALA A 409 -9.11 15.64 2.44
C ALA A 409 -9.74 14.28 2.19
N GLY A 410 -9.66 13.37 3.18
CA GLY A 410 -10.30 12.06 3.14
C GLY A 410 -11.81 12.15 2.99
N ALA A 411 -12.48 13.03 3.74
CA ALA A 411 -13.92 13.24 3.62
C ALA A 411 -14.32 13.68 2.19
N ALA A 412 -13.59 14.64 1.61
CA ALA A 412 -13.85 15.12 0.25
C ALA A 412 -13.63 14.03 -0.80
N ILE A 413 -12.54 13.26 -0.70
CA ILE A 413 -12.24 12.18 -1.64
C ILE A 413 -13.28 11.07 -1.53
N GLN A 414 -13.66 10.66 -0.32
CA GLN A 414 -14.67 9.61 -0.13
C GLN A 414 -16.03 10.01 -0.70
N ALA A 415 -16.41 11.29 -0.58
CA ALA A 415 -17.63 11.81 -1.18
C ALA A 415 -17.56 11.81 -2.72
N VAL A 416 -16.47 12.31 -3.31
CA VAL A 416 -16.29 12.39 -4.77
C VAL A 416 -16.18 11.02 -5.42
N THR A 417 -15.42 10.11 -4.81
CA THR A 417 -15.21 8.74 -5.32
C THR A 417 -16.37 7.81 -5.02
N ARG A 418 -17.27 8.18 -4.09
CA ARG A 418 -18.30 7.31 -3.50
C ARG A 418 -17.73 6.02 -2.92
N ASN A 419 -16.47 6.07 -2.50
CA ASN A 419 -15.79 4.95 -1.91
C ASN A 419 -15.42 5.33 -0.46
N PRO A 420 -16.06 4.74 0.57
CA PRO A 420 -15.74 5.05 1.96
C PRO A 420 -14.32 4.65 2.37
N LEU A 421 -13.62 3.94 1.47
CA LEU A 421 -12.26 3.43 1.64
C LEU A 421 -11.23 4.27 0.92
N ALA A 422 -11.68 5.32 0.22
CA ALA A 422 -10.77 6.21 -0.42
C ALA A 422 -10.02 7.03 0.64
N GLU A 423 -8.71 7.06 0.51
CA GLU A 423 -7.82 7.90 1.30
C GLU A 423 -7.01 8.83 0.39
N PRO A 424 -6.42 9.91 0.93
CA PRO A 424 -5.69 10.87 0.13
C PRO A 424 -4.54 10.34 -0.72
N GLY A 425 -3.89 9.25 -0.28
CA GLY A 425 -2.82 8.58 -1.03
C GLY A 425 -3.27 8.08 -2.41
N ILE A 426 -4.57 7.84 -2.61
CA ILE A 426 -5.12 7.45 -3.91
C ILE A 426 -4.95 8.56 -4.97
N LEU A 427 -4.80 9.83 -4.58
CA LEU A 427 -4.52 10.88 -5.56
C LEU A 427 -3.04 10.91 -5.99
N GLY A 428 -2.21 9.98 -5.52
CA GLY A 428 -0.77 9.96 -5.78
C GLY A 428 0.01 11.06 -5.06
N THR A 429 -0.67 11.90 -4.27
CA THR A 429 -0.09 13.07 -3.60
C THR A 429 0.98 12.68 -2.58
N SER A 430 0.68 11.71 -1.71
CA SER A 430 1.62 11.19 -0.71
C SER A 430 2.85 10.55 -1.37
N GLY A 431 2.63 9.74 -2.41
CA GLY A 431 3.70 9.11 -3.17
C GLY A 431 4.60 10.11 -3.90
N GLY A 432 4.00 11.08 -4.61
CA GLY A 432 4.74 12.13 -5.32
C GLY A 432 5.54 13.03 -4.37
N ALA A 433 4.96 13.38 -3.22
CA ALA A 433 5.68 14.10 -2.16
C ALA A 433 6.85 13.27 -1.62
N GLY A 434 6.66 11.97 -1.42
CA GLY A 434 7.72 11.06 -0.98
C GLY A 434 8.88 10.96 -1.95
N VAL A 435 8.61 10.82 -3.25
CA VAL A 435 9.66 10.83 -4.29
C VAL A 435 10.49 12.12 -4.21
N ALA A 436 9.82 13.27 -4.16
CA ALA A 436 10.51 14.55 -4.14
C ALA A 436 11.27 14.79 -2.82
N ALA A 437 10.69 14.40 -1.68
CA ALA A 437 11.36 14.53 -0.39
C ALA A 437 12.59 13.64 -0.28
N VAL A 438 12.50 12.39 -0.72
CA VAL A 438 13.64 11.46 -0.76
C VAL A 438 14.70 11.97 -1.73
N ALA A 439 14.32 12.48 -2.91
CA ALA A 439 15.26 13.10 -3.82
C ALA A 439 16.00 14.30 -3.18
N VAL A 440 15.34 15.14 -2.39
CA VAL A 440 16.00 16.22 -1.64
C VAL A 440 16.93 15.68 -0.56
N ILE A 441 16.49 14.69 0.24
CA ILE A 441 17.33 14.05 1.27
C ILE A 441 18.61 13.49 0.64
N THR A 442 18.46 12.87 -0.53
CA THR A 442 19.54 12.20 -1.25
C THR A 442 20.50 13.18 -1.93
N PHE A 443 19.98 14.11 -2.75
CA PHE A 443 20.82 14.96 -3.61
C PHE A 443 21.14 16.33 -3.00
N ALA A 444 20.43 16.72 -1.94
CA ALA A 444 20.63 17.99 -1.24
C ALA A 444 20.51 17.81 0.29
N PRO A 445 21.38 16.99 0.93
CA PRO A 445 21.25 16.59 2.34
C PRO A 445 21.32 17.75 3.35
N GLY A 446 21.78 18.94 2.94
CA GLY A 446 21.79 20.17 3.74
C GLY A 446 20.59 21.10 3.50
N ALA A 447 19.62 20.71 2.65
CA ALA A 447 18.46 21.53 2.35
C ALA A 447 17.59 21.74 3.60
N GLY A 448 17.25 23.00 3.88
CA GLY A 448 16.34 23.35 4.97
C GLY A 448 14.89 22.93 4.70
N PHE A 449 14.06 23.02 5.73
CA PHE A 449 12.65 22.61 5.70
C PHE A 449 11.89 23.17 4.49
N TRP A 450 12.05 24.46 4.17
CA TRP A 450 11.29 25.11 3.10
C TRP A 450 11.57 24.54 1.71
N ILE A 451 12.82 24.15 1.42
CA ILE A 451 13.18 23.51 0.16
C ILE A 451 12.56 22.11 0.11
N GLN A 452 12.69 21.34 1.19
CA GLN A 452 12.12 19.99 1.26
C GLN A 452 10.59 20.01 1.18
N ALA A 453 9.93 20.91 1.90
CA ALA A 453 8.48 21.09 1.89
C ALA A 453 7.98 21.58 0.52
N GLY A 454 8.70 22.53 -0.11
CA GLY A 454 8.39 23.00 -1.45
C GLY A 454 8.52 21.89 -2.50
N ALA A 455 9.62 21.14 -2.46
CA ALA A 455 9.83 19.98 -3.34
C ALA A 455 8.74 18.92 -3.14
N ALA A 456 8.42 18.57 -1.89
CA ALA A 456 7.34 17.65 -1.55
C ALA A 456 5.98 18.13 -2.10
N GLY A 457 5.67 19.42 -1.97
CA GLY A 457 4.46 20.03 -2.51
C GLY A 457 4.38 19.96 -4.05
N VAL A 458 5.49 20.25 -4.74
CA VAL A 458 5.60 20.12 -6.20
C VAL A 458 5.45 18.67 -6.64
N GLY A 459 6.14 17.74 -5.97
CA GLY A 459 6.02 16.31 -6.22
C GLY A 459 4.58 15.79 -6.07
N ALA A 460 3.88 16.23 -5.01
CA ALA A 460 2.47 15.92 -4.81
C ALA A 460 1.59 16.46 -5.94
N ALA A 461 1.82 17.70 -6.38
CA ALA A 461 1.08 18.33 -7.46
C ALA A 461 1.31 17.63 -8.82
N ILE A 462 2.54 17.23 -9.13
CA ILE A 462 2.88 16.49 -10.35
C ILE A 462 2.17 15.13 -10.36
N ALA A 463 2.25 14.38 -9.26
CA ALA A 463 1.60 13.08 -9.18
C ALA A 463 0.06 13.17 -9.25
N ALA A 464 -0.54 14.14 -8.56
CA ALA A 464 -1.97 14.41 -8.68
C ALA A 464 -2.38 14.86 -10.09
N GLY A 465 -1.57 15.71 -10.73
CA GLY A 465 -1.76 16.14 -12.11
C GLY A 465 -1.74 14.96 -13.09
N LEU A 466 -0.82 14.00 -12.90
CA LEU A 466 -0.77 12.77 -13.68
C LEU A 466 -2.05 11.93 -13.50
N VAL A 467 -2.48 11.71 -12.24
CA VAL A 467 -3.73 10.99 -11.96
C VAL A 467 -4.92 11.67 -12.64
N PHE A 468 -5.04 13.00 -12.52
CA PHE A 468 -6.13 13.76 -13.12
C PHE A 468 -6.08 13.74 -14.65
N ALA A 469 -4.91 13.91 -15.27
CA ALA A 469 -4.76 13.88 -16.71
C ALA A 469 -5.17 12.52 -17.30
N VAL A 470 -4.79 11.42 -16.65
CA VAL A 470 -5.15 10.07 -17.09
C VAL A 470 -6.63 9.76 -16.82
N ALA A 471 -7.20 10.28 -15.73
CA ALA A 471 -8.61 10.09 -15.38
C ALA A 471 -9.58 10.98 -16.19
N ALA A 472 -9.12 12.12 -16.71
CA ALA A 472 -9.95 13.14 -17.37
C ALA A 472 -10.78 12.59 -18.54
N ARG A 473 -10.21 11.66 -19.33
CA ARG A 473 -10.90 11.04 -20.48
C ARG A 473 -12.13 10.19 -20.11
N GLY A 474 -12.37 9.93 -18.83
CA GLY A 474 -13.51 9.15 -18.33
C GLY A 474 -14.42 9.89 -17.33
N GLY A 475 -14.34 11.22 -17.23
CA GLY A 475 -15.25 12.01 -16.38
C GLY A 475 -15.03 11.85 -14.87
N PHE A 476 -13.80 11.50 -14.44
CA PHE A 476 -13.44 11.27 -13.03
C PHE A 476 -14.36 10.25 -12.34
N ALA A 477 -14.73 9.16 -13.03
CA ALA A 477 -15.44 8.05 -12.40
C ALA A 477 -14.63 7.48 -11.22
N GLY A 478 -15.30 7.24 -10.08
CA GLY A 478 -14.67 6.88 -8.81
C GLY A 478 -13.76 5.64 -8.89
N GLU A 479 -14.24 4.54 -9.51
CA GLU A 479 -13.47 3.30 -9.65
C GLU A 479 -12.19 3.49 -10.50
N ARG A 480 -12.31 4.22 -11.62
CA ARG A 480 -11.17 4.52 -12.50
C ARG A 480 -10.15 5.40 -11.79
N LEU A 481 -10.60 6.42 -11.06
CA LEU A 481 -9.72 7.30 -10.29
C LEU A 481 -8.96 6.50 -9.23
N VAL A 482 -9.65 5.59 -8.52
CA VAL A 482 -9.04 4.73 -7.50
C VAL A 482 -7.98 3.80 -8.11
N LEU A 483 -8.26 3.17 -9.25
CA LEU A 483 -7.33 2.23 -9.89
C LEU A 483 -6.09 2.94 -10.46
N ILE A 484 -6.27 4.08 -11.15
CA ILE A 484 -5.15 4.90 -11.63
C ILE A 484 -4.33 5.39 -10.44
N GLY A 485 -5.01 5.86 -9.41
CA GLY A 485 -4.41 6.34 -8.17
C GLY A 485 -3.53 5.32 -7.47
N PHE A 486 -4.06 4.11 -7.28
CA PHE A 486 -3.31 2.97 -6.74
C PHE A 486 -2.07 2.64 -7.59
N GLY A 487 -2.21 2.67 -8.93
CA GLY A 487 -1.08 2.49 -9.84
C GLY A 487 -0.01 3.57 -9.68
N VAL A 488 -0.40 4.84 -9.64
CA VAL A 488 0.54 5.95 -9.43
C VAL A 488 1.23 5.84 -8.07
N GLN A 489 0.49 5.54 -7.00
CA GLN A 489 1.06 5.32 -5.66
C GLN A 489 2.12 4.20 -5.70
N ALA A 490 1.81 3.04 -6.27
CA ALA A 490 2.77 1.93 -6.39
C ALA A 490 4.01 2.33 -7.22
N GLY A 491 3.83 3.07 -8.31
CA GLY A 491 4.93 3.56 -9.15
C GLY A 491 5.84 4.54 -8.42
N THR A 492 5.26 5.47 -7.65
CA THR A 492 6.04 6.38 -6.81
C THR A 492 6.76 5.67 -5.67
N GLN A 493 6.18 4.63 -5.07
CA GLN A 493 6.86 3.80 -4.07
C GLN A 493 8.05 3.04 -4.68
N ALA A 494 7.89 2.47 -5.88
CA ALA A 494 8.98 1.84 -6.61
C ALA A 494 10.13 2.84 -6.89
N LEU A 495 9.80 4.08 -7.26
CA LEU A 495 10.79 5.14 -7.45
C LEU A 495 11.47 5.57 -6.15
N ILE A 496 10.73 5.66 -5.04
CA ILE A 496 11.30 5.91 -3.71
C ILE A 496 12.30 4.83 -3.34
N THR A 497 11.92 3.55 -3.48
CA THR A 497 12.83 2.43 -3.25
C THR A 497 14.07 2.56 -4.12
N LEU A 498 13.91 2.82 -5.42
CA LEU A 498 15.04 2.99 -6.34
C LEU A 498 16.01 4.08 -5.88
N LEU A 499 15.50 5.24 -5.47
CA LEU A 499 16.32 6.35 -4.98
C LEU A 499 17.08 5.98 -3.71
N ILE A 500 16.43 5.30 -2.76
CA ILE A 500 17.06 4.85 -1.51
C ILE A 500 18.13 3.80 -1.82
N THR A 501 17.85 2.82 -2.66
CA THR A 501 18.77 1.70 -2.95
C THR A 501 19.98 2.12 -3.76
N LEU A 502 19.87 3.17 -4.58
CA LEU A 502 20.97 3.66 -5.40
C LEU A 502 21.87 4.67 -4.65
N THR A 503 21.56 5.00 -3.40
CA THR A 503 22.30 6.01 -2.63
C THR A 503 22.75 5.49 -1.27
N ASP A 504 23.52 6.31 -0.54
CA ASP A 504 24.17 5.87 0.70
C ASP A 504 23.17 5.25 1.70
N PRO A 505 23.50 4.09 2.32
CA PRO A 505 22.66 3.45 3.33
C PRO A 505 22.26 4.37 4.49
N TRP A 506 23.06 5.38 4.80
CA TRP A 506 22.73 6.36 5.86
C TRP A 506 21.54 7.27 5.52
N ASN A 507 21.21 7.41 4.23
CA ASN A 507 20.01 8.10 3.77
C ASN A 507 18.75 7.24 3.94
N GLU A 508 18.90 5.91 4.07
CA GLU A 508 17.78 4.98 4.26
C GLU A 508 17.01 5.30 5.54
N THR A 509 17.67 5.38 6.69
CA THR A 509 17.01 5.69 7.98
C THR A 509 16.31 7.05 7.95
N LYS A 510 16.93 8.07 7.33
CA LYS A 510 16.33 9.40 7.15
C LYS A 510 15.09 9.35 6.26
N ALA A 511 15.17 8.63 5.14
CA ALA A 511 14.07 8.45 4.21
C ALA A 511 12.92 7.65 4.85
N LEU A 512 13.20 6.54 5.53
CA LEU A 512 12.23 5.72 6.25
C LEU A 512 11.55 6.52 7.37
N THR A 513 12.29 7.34 8.12
CA THR A 513 11.70 8.22 9.14
C THR A 513 10.76 9.26 8.53
N TRP A 514 11.11 9.82 7.36
CA TRP A 514 10.25 10.77 6.66
C TRP A 514 9.00 10.10 6.07
N LEU A 515 9.15 8.92 5.46
CA LEU A 515 8.06 8.13 4.88
C LEU A 515 7.14 7.54 5.94
N GLY A 516 7.65 7.27 7.15
CA GLY A 516 6.86 6.84 8.30
C GLY A 516 6.03 7.96 8.93
N GLY A 517 6.21 9.22 8.50
CA GLY A 517 5.49 10.39 8.98
C GLY A 517 5.89 10.79 10.40
N SER A 518 6.69 11.87 10.51
CA SER A 518 7.21 12.37 11.78
C SER A 518 6.95 13.86 12.00
N THR A 519 6.38 14.13 13.17
CA THR A 519 6.15 15.45 13.79
C THR A 519 7.40 15.95 14.55
N TYR A 520 8.48 15.18 14.56
CA TYR A 520 9.74 15.56 15.19
C TYR A 520 10.37 16.77 14.50
N GLY A 521 11.02 17.64 15.28
CA GLY A 521 11.78 18.79 14.76
C GLY A 521 10.93 19.89 14.09
N ARG A 522 9.62 19.98 14.41
CA ARG A 522 8.76 21.02 13.85
C ARG A 522 8.86 22.32 14.64
N LEU A 523 8.93 23.42 13.90
CA LEU A 523 8.93 24.79 14.39
C LEU A 523 7.58 25.46 14.06
N PRO A 524 7.17 26.53 14.76
CA PRO A 524 5.91 27.24 14.46
C PRO A 524 5.78 27.68 13.00
N GLU A 525 6.88 28.15 12.39
CA GLU A 525 6.93 28.57 10.98
C GLU A 525 6.64 27.44 9.99
N HIS A 526 7.00 26.19 10.34
CA HIS A 526 6.72 25.01 9.51
C HIS A 526 5.23 24.72 9.41
N LEU A 527 4.41 25.26 10.32
CA LEU A 527 2.96 25.05 10.38
C LEU A 527 2.18 26.02 9.50
N VAL A 528 2.82 27.10 9.04
CA VAL A 528 2.14 28.16 8.28
C VAL A 528 1.47 27.62 6.99
N PRO A 529 2.13 26.78 6.15
CA PRO A 529 1.51 26.29 4.91
C PRO A 529 0.23 25.49 5.15
N ILE A 530 0.24 24.60 6.16
CA ILE A 530 -0.93 23.77 6.47
C ILE A 530 -2.04 24.59 7.14
N ALA A 531 -1.69 25.56 7.98
CA ALA A 531 -2.66 26.47 8.57
C ALA A 531 -3.37 27.31 7.49
N LEU A 532 -2.62 27.84 6.52
CA LEU A 532 -3.18 28.56 5.37
C LEU A 532 -4.05 27.66 4.49
N ALA A 533 -3.61 26.42 4.23
CA ALA A 533 -4.41 25.45 3.48
C ALA A 533 -5.75 25.16 4.19
N LEU A 534 -5.74 24.96 5.51
CA LEU A 534 -6.97 24.77 6.30
C LEU A 534 -7.85 26.03 6.30
N LEU A 535 -7.24 27.21 6.43
CA LEU A 535 -7.95 28.50 6.38
C LEU A 535 -8.72 28.68 5.07
N VAL A 536 -8.17 28.22 3.94
CA VAL A 536 -8.82 28.27 2.63
C VAL A 536 -9.81 27.10 2.44
N ALA A 537 -9.41 25.88 2.81
CA ALA A 537 -10.19 24.68 2.55
C ALA A 537 -11.46 24.57 3.41
N ILE A 538 -11.42 24.99 4.67
CA ILE A 538 -12.58 24.87 5.58
C ILE A 538 -13.78 25.68 5.05
N PRO A 539 -13.66 26.98 4.69
CA PRO A 539 -14.74 27.73 4.07
C PRO A 539 -15.22 27.12 2.75
N LEU A 540 -14.30 26.67 1.88
CA LEU A 540 -14.65 26.05 0.61
C LEU A 540 -15.46 24.77 0.79
N LEU A 541 -15.04 23.87 1.68
CA LEU A 541 -15.76 22.63 1.99
C LEU A 541 -17.09 22.90 2.70
N ALA A 542 -17.13 23.92 3.57
CA ALA A 542 -18.37 24.34 4.22
C ALA A 542 -19.38 24.92 3.21
N GLY A 543 -18.92 25.67 2.20
CA GLY A 543 -19.75 26.16 1.09
C GLY A 543 -20.21 25.03 0.17
N ALA A 544 -19.33 24.08 -0.14
CA ALA A 544 -19.61 22.94 -1.02
C ALA A 544 -20.30 21.75 -0.33
N ARG A 545 -20.80 21.91 0.90
CA ARG A 545 -21.41 20.82 1.70
C ARG A 545 -22.62 20.16 1.02
N SER A 546 -23.42 20.92 0.29
CA SER A 546 -24.57 20.40 -0.47
C SER A 546 -24.10 19.59 -1.67
N GLU A 547 -23.09 20.07 -2.40
CA GLU A 547 -22.48 19.35 -3.50
C GLU A 547 -21.85 18.03 -3.03
N LEU A 548 -21.15 18.04 -1.89
CA LEU A 548 -20.61 16.83 -1.25
C LEU A 548 -21.71 15.83 -0.88
N ASP A 549 -22.82 16.30 -0.28
CA ASP A 549 -23.96 15.46 0.05
C ASP A 549 -24.56 14.82 -1.22
N LEU A 550 -24.76 15.60 -2.29
CA LEU A 550 -25.31 15.13 -3.56
C LEU A 550 -24.38 14.16 -4.30
N LEU A 551 -23.09 14.48 -4.41
CA LEU A 551 -22.08 13.64 -5.06
C LEU A 551 -21.91 12.28 -4.37
N SER A 552 -22.22 12.21 -3.06
CA SER A 552 -22.16 10.96 -2.30
C SER A 552 -23.34 10.01 -2.52
N LEU A 553 -24.39 10.45 -3.23
CA LEU A 553 -25.58 9.65 -3.54
C LEU A 553 -25.35 8.82 -4.81
N ASP A 554 -25.23 9.49 -5.96
CA ASP A 554 -25.08 8.88 -7.28
C ASP A 554 -24.53 9.89 -8.31
N ASP A 555 -24.47 9.50 -9.58
CA ASP A 555 -23.96 10.35 -10.68
C ASP A 555 -25.01 11.26 -11.33
N GLU A 556 -26.30 10.92 -11.22
CA GLU A 556 -27.38 11.53 -12.00
C GLU A 556 -28.16 12.58 -11.18
N THR A 557 -28.46 12.30 -9.91
CA THR A 557 -29.14 13.20 -8.97
C THR A 557 -28.48 14.57 -8.89
N PRO A 558 -27.14 14.72 -8.78
CA PRO A 558 -26.51 16.04 -8.78
C PRO A 558 -26.71 16.79 -10.11
N ARG A 559 -26.73 16.06 -11.25
CA ARG A 559 -26.90 16.65 -12.58
C ARG A 559 -28.32 17.19 -12.77
N VAL A 560 -29.33 16.42 -12.33
CA VAL A 560 -30.74 16.83 -12.36
C VAL A 560 -30.98 18.06 -11.50
N LEU A 561 -30.26 18.18 -10.38
CA LEU A 561 -30.32 19.35 -9.48
C LEU A 561 -29.43 20.52 -9.92
N GLY A 562 -28.84 20.47 -11.13
CA GLY A 562 -28.08 21.57 -11.72
C GLY A 562 -26.63 21.72 -11.23
N VAL A 563 -26.08 20.73 -10.51
CA VAL A 563 -24.68 20.77 -10.09
C VAL A 563 -23.77 20.48 -11.28
N PRO A 564 -22.76 21.32 -11.58
CA PRO A 564 -21.78 21.05 -12.61
C PRO A 564 -20.78 19.98 -12.14
N VAL A 565 -21.21 18.71 -12.16
CA VAL A 565 -20.51 17.56 -11.57
C VAL A 565 -19.00 17.52 -11.88
N PRO A 566 -18.54 17.67 -13.15
CA PRO A 566 -17.10 17.61 -13.44
C PRO A 566 -16.30 18.72 -12.73
N ARG A 567 -16.85 19.95 -12.67
CA ARG A 567 -16.20 21.09 -12.02
C ARG A 567 -16.19 20.92 -10.50
N ALA A 568 -17.32 20.54 -9.92
CA ALA A 568 -17.45 20.28 -8.48
C ALA A 568 -16.44 19.20 -8.04
N ARG A 569 -16.36 18.08 -8.78
CA ARG A 569 -15.36 17.02 -8.52
C ARG A 569 -13.94 17.54 -8.59
N LEU A 570 -13.59 18.27 -9.64
CA LEU A 570 -12.23 18.80 -9.80
C LEU A 570 -11.87 19.74 -8.64
N LEU A 571 -12.74 20.68 -8.27
CA LEU A 571 -12.47 21.62 -7.17
C LEU A 571 -12.32 20.93 -5.81
N LEU A 572 -13.18 19.95 -5.51
CA LEU A 572 -13.10 19.16 -4.27
C LEU A 572 -11.83 18.31 -4.23
N LEU A 573 -11.44 17.71 -5.36
CA LEU A 573 -10.20 16.94 -5.47
C LEU A 573 -8.96 17.84 -5.36
N LEU A 574 -8.98 19.04 -5.96
CA LEU A 574 -7.90 20.03 -5.79
C LEU A 574 -7.77 20.50 -4.34
N CYS A 575 -8.90 20.72 -3.65
CA CYS A 575 -8.92 21.02 -2.22
C CYS A 575 -8.30 19.89 -1.39
N ALA A 576 -8.64 18.64 -1.71
CA ALA A 576 -8.03 17.48 -1.06
C ALA A 576 -6.52 17.36 -1.35
N VAL A 577 -6.08 17.66 -2.58
CA VAL A 577 -4.66 17.70 -2.95
C VAL A 577 -3.91 18.78 -2.17
N LEU A 578 -4.47 19.98 -2.04
CA LEU A 578 -3.88 21.08 -1.26
C LEU A 578 -3.70 20.71 0.22
N LEU A 579 -4.77 20.20 0.85
CA LEU A 579 -4.73 19.76 2.25
C LEU A 579 -3.73 18.63 2.47
N THR A 580 -3.70 17.65 1.56
CA THR A 580 -2.80 16.49 1.69
C THR A 580 -1.35 16.86 1.42
N GLY A 581 -1.10 17.63 0.36
CA GLY A 581 0.25 18.07 0.00
C GLY A 581 0.89 18.92 1.10
N THR A 582 0.14 19.85 1.71
CA THR A 582 0.65 20.65 2.83
C THR A 582 0.82 19.84 4.12
N ALA A 583 -0.07 18.89 4.40
CA ALA A 583 0.10 17.96 5.53
C ALA A 583 1.34 17.07 5.37
N VAL A 584 1.53 16.49 4.19
CA VAL A 584 2.68 15.61 3.90
C VAL A 584 3.99 16.40 3.86
N ALA A 585 3.99 17.62 3.32
CA ALA A 585 5.16 18.49 3.38
C ALA A 585 5.55 18.86 4.83
N ALA A 586 4.55 19.07 5.69
CA ALA A 586 4.78 19.45 7.08
C ALA A 586 5.20 18.28 7.99
N VAL A 587 4.62 17.09 7.83
CA VAL A 587 4.78 15.98 8.80
C VAL A 587 5.18 14.66 8.14
N GLY A 588 5.38 14.61 6.82
CA GLY A 588 5.63 13.37 6.09
C GLY A 588 4.35 12.56 5.85
N VAL A 589 4.49 11.32 5.38
CA VAL A 589 3.33 10.52 4.96
C VAL A 589 2.65 9.88 6.18
N ILE A 590 1.37 10.20 6.39
CA ILE A 590 0.54 9.62 7.47
C ILE A 590 -0.64 8.89 6.84
N ALA A 591 -0.71 7.58 7.04
CA ALA A 591 -1.76 6.72 6.51
C ALA A 591 -2.99 6.63 7.44
N PHE A 592 -4.10 6.07 6.95
CA PHE A 592 -5.34 5.78 7.70
C PHE A 592 -6.13 6.96 8.28
N VAL A 593 -5.55 8.15 8.49
CA VAL A 593 -6.27 9.28 9.08
C VAL A 593 -7.45 9.71 8.19
N GLY A 594 -7.18 9.89 6.89
CA GLY A 594 -8.20 10.23 5.91
C GLY A 594 -9.21 9.11 5.64
N LEU A 595 -8.95 7.88 6.10
CA LEU A 595 -9.87 6.74 6.04
C LEU A 595 -10.77 6.69 7.28
N VAL A 596 -10.14 6.64 8.46
CA VAL A 596 -10.75 6.32 9.76
C VAL A 596 -11.57 7.49 10.29
N ALA A 597 -11.01 8.69 10.33
CA ALA A 597 -11.65 9.85 10.95
C ALA A 597 -12.97 10.26 10.28
N PRO A 598 -13.06 10.46 8.94
CA PRO A 598 -14.33 10.80 8.31
C PRO A 598 -15.34 9.66 8.35
N HIS A 599 -14.90 8.41 8.37
CA HIS A 599 -15.80 7.28 8.58
C HIS A 599 -16.39 7.28 9.99
N ALA A 600 -15.56 7.41 11.02
CA ALA A 600 -15.99 7.50 12.42
C ALA A 600 -16.95 8.68 12.63
N ALA A 601 -16.64 9.85 12.05
CA ALA A 601 -17.51 11.01 12.11
C ALA A 601 -18.90 10.71 11.53
N ARG A 602 -18.99 10.07 10.36
CA ARG A 602 -20.28 9.70 9.77
C ARG A 602 -21.05 8.67 10.60
N ALA A 603 -20.36 7.74 11.25
CA ALA A 603 -20.98 6.79 12.16
C ALA A 603 -21.57 7.46 13.41
N LEU A 604 -20.95 8.54 13.90
CA LEU A 604 -21.38 9.27 15.10
C LEU A 604 -22.47 10.32 14.83
N VAL A 605 -22.35 11.10 13.75
CA VAL A 605 -23.22 12.27 13.49
C VAL A 605 -24.05 12.18 12.19
N GLY A 606 -23.96 11.05 11.50
CA GLY A 606 -24.66 10.80 10.23
C GLY A 606 -23.91 11.33 9.01
N ARG A 607 -24.50 11.13 7.83
CA ARG A 607 -23.83 11.33 6.53
C ARG A 607 -23.73 12.79 6.07
N ARG A 608 -24.55 13.70 6.63
CA ARG A 608 -24.58 15.12 6.19
C ARG A 608 -23.23 15.79 6.43
N HIS A 609 -22.60 16.30 5.36
CA HIS A 609 -21.28 16.92 5.41
C HIS A 609 -21.23 18.17 6.30
N SER A 610 -22.35 18.88 6.44
CA SER A 610 -22.49 19.97 7.43
C SER A 610 -22.14 19.58 8.88
N ARG A 611 -22.31 18.30 9.23
CA ARG A 611 -22.05 17.77 10.57
C ARG A 611 -20.81 16.89 10.60
N SER A 612 -20.61 16.05 9.58
CA SER A 612 -19.51 15.10 9.56
C SER A 612 -18.15 15.77 9.33
N LEU A 613 -18.05 16.85 8.55
CA LEU A 613 -16.78 17.55 8.31
C LEU A 613 -16.12 18.10 9.59
N PRO A 614 -16.80 18.88 10.46
CA PRO A 614 -16.16 19.40 11.67
C PRO A 614 -15.77 18.27 12.65
N VAL A 615 -16.61 17.25 12.77
CA VAL A 615 -16.30 16.08 13.62
C VAL A 615 -15.14 15.27 13.04
N ALA A 616 -15.06 15.11 11.71
CA ALA A 616 -13.94 14.44 11.06
C ALA A 616 -12.62 15.18 11.28
N ALA A 617 -12.61 16.50 11.16
CA ALA A 617 -11.42 17.32 11.43
C ALA A 617 -10.92 17.14 12.87
N LEU A 618 -11.83 17.19 13.86
CA LEU A 618 -11.49 16.98 15.27
C LEU A 618 -10.97 15.57 15.54
N LEU A 619 -11.66 14.54 15.04
CA LEU A 619 -11.24 13.15 15.21
C LEU A 619 -9.90 12.85 14.52
N GLY A 620 -9.66 13.45 13.35
CA GLY A 620 -8.38 13.34 12.64
C GLY A 620 -7.24 13.96 13.43
N GLY A 621 -7.45 15.19 13.93
CA GLY A 621 -6.48 15.87 14.78
C GLY A 621 -6.19 15.10 16.07
N VAL A 622 -7.22 14.58 16.74
CA VAL A 622 -7.10 13.71 17.92
C VAL A 622 -6.29 12.46 17.61
N LEU A 623 -6.60 11.78 16.51
CA LEU A 623 -5.94 10.52 16.13
C LEU A 623 -4.44 10.72 15.93
N VAL A 624 -4.04 11.74 15.16
CA VAL A 624 -2.61 11.99 14.91
C VAL A 624 -1.90 12.51 16.16
N CYS A 625 -2.55 13.37 16.94
CA CYS A 625 -1.98 13.89 18.19
C CYS A 625 -1.79 12.78 19.24
N ALA A 626 -2.75 11.88 19.39
CA ALA A 626 -2.63 10.72 20.28
C ALA A 626 -1.55 9.74 19.77
N ALA A 627 -1.50 9.49 18.46
CA ALA A 627 -0.46 8.64 17.86
C ALA A 627 0.94 9.22 18.07
N ASP A 628 1.11 10.54 17.93
CA ASP A 628 2.36 11.23 18.24
C ASP A 628 2.76 11.10 19.72
N ALA A 629 1.82 11.33 20.64
CA ALA A 629 2.08 11.20 22.07
C ALA A 629 2.48 9.77 22.46
N ILE A 630 1.80 8.76 21.90
CA ILE A 630 2.14 7.35 22.08
C ILE A 630 3.54 7.07 21.50
N GLY A 631 3.80 7.45 20.26
CA GLY A 631 5.09 7.21 19.60
C GLY A 631 6.27 7.84 20.33
N ARG A 632 6.04 8.97 20.99
CA ARG A 632 7.05 9.70 21.77
C ARG A 632 7.24 9.19 23.21
N SER A 633 6.28 8.44 23.73
CA SER A 633 6.29 7.95 25.13
C SER A 633 6.56 6.45 25.24
N ALA A 634 6.25 5.67 24.21
CA ALA A 634 6.28 4.21 24.26
C ALA A 634 7.70 3.63 24.44
N ILE A 635 8.71 4.27 23.86
CA ILE A 635 10.11 3.79 23.83
C ILE A 635 11.12 4.91 24.15
N ALA A 636 10.73 5.89 24.98
CA ALA A 636 11.59 7.01 25.31
C ALA A 636 12.96 6.54 25.87
N PRO A 637 14.09 7.18 25.48
CA PRO A 637 14.21 8.44 24.75
C PRO A 637 14.07 8.34 23.22
N GLU A 638 14.08 7.12 22.66
CA GLU A 638 13.78 6.89 21.25
C GLU A 638 12.31 7.17 20.95
N GLN A 639 11.98 7.36 19.66
CA GLN A 639 10.65 7.79 19.27
C GLN A 639 10.21 7.11 17.98
N LEU A 640 8.94 6.72 17.95
CA LEU A 640 8.31 6.13 16.78
C LEU A 640 7.64 7.22 15.93
N PRO A 641 7.76 7.15 14.59
CA PRO A 641 7.01 8.01 13.70
C PRO A 641 5.50 7.89 13.93
N ALA A 642 4.81 9.04 14.02
CA ALA A 642 3.38 9.10 14.29
C ALA A 642 2.56 8.39 13.20
N GLY A 643 3.01 8.42 11.94
CA GLY A 643 2.33 7.73 10.84
C GLY A 643 2.25 6.21 11.03
N LEU A 644 3.33 5.58 11.48
CA LEU A 644 3.34 4.14 11.80
C LEU A 644 2.35 3.81 12.92
N ILE A 645 2.32 4.62 13.99
CA ILE A 645 1.37 4.44 15.09
C ILE A 645 -0.09 4.64 14.63
N THR A 646 -0.36 5.63 13.77
CA THR A 646 -1.73 5.81 13.23
C THR A 646 -2.20 4.62 12.41
N ALA A 647 -1.32 3.95 11.65
CA ALA A 647 -1.67 2.74 10.91
C ALA A 647 -1.96 1.54 11.83
N LEU A 648 -1.21 1.41 12.93
CA LEU A 648 -1.44 0.39 13.96
C LEU A 648 -2.76 0.58 14.71
N ILE A 649 -3.16 1.83 14.97
CA ILE A 649 -4.46 2.16 15.58
C ILE A 649 -5.59 2.01 14.57
N GLY A 650 -5.38 2.48 13.34
CA GLY A 650 -6.40 2.55 12.29
C GLY A 650 -6.82 1.18 11.75
N THR A 651 -5.88 0.24 11.64
CA THR A 651 -6.16 -1.09 11.08
C THR A 651 -7.15 -1.91 11.92
N PRO A 652 -6.98 -2.12 13.24
CA PRO A 652 -7.94 -2.85 14.05
C PRO A 652 -9.34 -2.25 14.01
N TYR A 653 -9.44 -0.91 14.04
CA TYR A 653 -10.72 -0.20 13.89
C TYR A 653 -11.37 -0.50 12.54
N PHE A 654 -10.59 -0.45 11.47
CA PHE A 654 -11.06 -0.73 10.12
C PHE A 654 -11.55 -2.19 9.96
N LEU A 655 -10.79 -3.15 10.47
CA LEU A 655 -11.16 -4.57 10.43
C LEU A 655 -12.39 -4.85 11.31
N HIS A 656 -12.53 -4.18 12.45
CA HIS A 656 -13.72 -4.26 13.30
C HIS A 656 -14.97 -3.75 12.56
N LEU A 657 -14.86 -2.63 11.85
CA LEU A 657 -15.95 -2.06 11.06
C LEU A 657 -16.37 -2.99 9.91
N LEU A 658 -15.41 -3.60 9.20
CA LEU A 658 -15.69 -4.60 8.17
C LEU A 658 -16.40 -5.84 8.73
N ARG A 659 -16.13 -6.21 9.99
CA ARG A 659 -16.87 -7.27 10.68
C ARG A 659 -18.29 -6.84 11.05
N ARG A 660 -18.52 -5.60 11.51
CA ARG A 660 -19.85 -5.14 11.93
C ARG A 660 -20.86 -5.01 10.80
N THR A 661 -20.41 -4.66 9.59
CA THR A 661 -21.26 -4.64 8.37
C THR A 661 -21.68 -6.04 7.88
N ARG A 662 -21.39 -7.11 8.65
CA ARG A 662 -21.89 -8.48 8.43
C ARG A 662 -23.23 -8.75 9.12
N ALA A 663 -23.54 -8.01 10.20
CA ALA A 663 -24.75 -8.14 10.99
C ALA A 663 -25.72 -7.03 10.61
#